data_AF-A0A554KWV5-F1
#
_entry.id   AF-A0A554KWV5-F1
#
_cell.length_a   1.000
_cell.length_b   1.000
_cell.length_c   1.000
_cell.angle_alpha   90.00
_cell.angle_beta   90.00
_cell.angle_gamma   90.00
#
_symmetry.space_group_name_H-M   'P 1'
#
loop_
_entity.id
_entity.type
_entity.pdbx_description
1 polymer ?
#
loop_
_entity_poly.entity_id
_entity_poly.type
_entity_poly.pdbx_seq_one_letter_code
_entity_poly.pdbx_strand_id
1 'polypeptide(L)'
;MNTDQEISQEPAENQKSQEKQAEAQAGPSFENLIKLSETPAYMQEILGKLDLSGLDFKSALEEINNIIVEELKKNPENIKDLERFKAAIERLYKGEVDKETEISPDTVGRAERDVELAQEVEKMETGQEFNRQQLAGVLERQNWGKIFTGLKKGDKVLSFLVPGADFLSIKNLNDVILGPQVTNKIIAEKRRVIEREIKKIDTNASILQSDYKIEVVKISKDSSIDTGKLEEVSLAIDKEMTVFIEKIVDDLMVEEVTDKDKIKILEEFKNDLQGKSEKTNGKGGFKMNYGLSEVGGDKMEDKLESLNHSQQTSRMARQNPDNYGAEYNEESIEAELGNIKELREKIISEHGNKITDNEGNEFEIFIKKGEKFFLNPDVLRDVRKGEFKTEDKNNLADIAFYVKKLNILDTVKPFTLKEISQVEDNINIARSLSEKIKKGEVLENREVELAADMLRSEEKDRAYTSKSEFNKRAVAMSECAYVSLDVLDLGVDQLLEYENILQDVDKVSGKKKMDKFNELALSAGDLTTEKLRDFRKKVAQVCKKFGFKDGLITGEVGGDELALAIDTSNMSEEKLDDFLFALKEKTNTRVIKTVVAKSEKSVSLESDQQELVESHLQALKRAEAGVAIAKDIEKAERKLNLLLKKQGEETVKQQIGPLRGLFVVENGKVKSNVVVVEKDGVFKIGKFKIANESKEESYDVLGYEFDYASISNELDSILGRETA
;
A
#
# COMPACT_ATOMS: atom_id res chain seq x y z
N MET A 1 51.86 50.01 36.35
CA MET A 1 52.40 49.88 34.99
C MET A 1 52.76 48.43 34.77
N ASN A 2 51.91 47.72 34.04
CA ASN A 2 52.22 46.59 33.14
C ASN A 2 50.88 46.05 32.65
N THR A 3 50.55 46.41 31.42
CA THR A 3 49.54 45.81 30.55
C THR A 3 50.21 44.64 29.85
N ASP A 4 49.71 43.43 30.09
CA ASP A 4 49.95 42.28 29.21
C ASP A 4 48.61 41.87 28.60
N GLN A 5 48.61 41.80 27.26
CA GLN A 5 47.52 41.34 26.42
C GLN A 5 47.56 39.81 26.35
N GLU A 6 46.45 39.14 26.61
CA GLU A 6 46.21 37.77 26.14
C GLU A 6 45.15 37.80 25.03
N ILE A 7 45.59 37.41 23.83
CA ILE A 7 44.76 37.16 22.66
C ILE A 7 44.38 35.68 22.71
N SER A 8 43.08 35.41 22.90
CA SER A 8 42.49 34.08 22.76
C SER A 8 42.29 33.77 21.27
N GLN A 9 43.04 32.82 20.72
CA GLN A 9 42.78 32.22 19.41
C GLN A 9 41.74 31.10 19.57
N GLU A 10 40.59 31.25 18.93
CA GLU A 10 39.67 30.14 18.68
C GLU A 10 40.26 29.17 17.64
N PRO A 11 40.02 27.84 17.75
CA PRO A 11 40.64 26.85 16.89
C PRO A 11 39.95 26.79 15.51
N ALA A 12 40.78 26.85 14.47
CA ALA A 12 40.41 26.81 13.05
C ALA A 12 39.66 25.53 12.59
N GLU A 13 39.43 24.55 13.47
CA GLU A 13 38.69 23.32 13.16
C GLU A 13 37.16 23.51 13.17
N ASN A 14 36.63 24.50 13.90
CA ASN A 14 35.20 24.79 13.89
C ASN A 14 34.73 25.54 12.63
N GLN A 15 35.60 26.37 12.02
CA GLN A 15 35.26 27.06 10.76
C GLN A 15 35.25 26.10 9.56
N LYS A 16 36.17 25.14 9.48
CA LYS A 16 36.18 24.12 8.39
C LYS A 16 35.00 23.15 8.46
N SER A 17 34.48 22.90 9.65
CA SER A 17 33.32 22.02 9.84
C SER A 17 32.00 22.73 9.46
N GLN A 18 31.92 24.05 9.68
CA GLN A 18 30.80 24.88 9.24
C GLN A 18 30.83 25.18 7.74
N GLU A 19 32.00 25.37 7.12
CA GLU A 19 32.12 25.50 5.65
C GLU A 19 31.73 24.20 4.92
N LYS A 20 32.09 23.02 5.46
CA LYS A 20 31.67 21.72 4.89
C LYS A 20 30.18 21.43 5.03
N GLN A 21 29.52 21.94 6.08
CA GLN A 21 28.05 21.81 6.21
C GLN A 21 27.30 22.80 5.31
N ALA A 22 27.87 23.98 5.03
CA ALA A 22 27.31 24.93 4.08
C ALA A 22 27.45 24.47 2.61
N GLU A 23 28.56 23.79 2.25
CA GLU A 23 28.73 23.18 0.92
C GLU A 23 27.85 21.93 0.71
N ALA A 24 27.49 21.21 1.78
CA ALA A 24 26.61 20.04 1.70
C ALA A 24 25.11 20.39 1.56
N GLN A 25 24.69 21.60 1.96
CA GLN A 25 23.30 22.08 1.82
C GLN A 25 23.02 22.82 0.49
N ALA A 26 24.06 23.15 -0.28
CA ALA A 26 23.89 23.65 -1.63
C ALA A 26 23.71 22.45 -2.59
N GLY A 27 22.46 22.05 -2.84
CA GLY A 27 22.15 21.12 -3.94
C GLY A 27 22.77 21.61 -5.26
N PRO A 28 23.01 20.72 -6.24
CA PRO A 28 23.57 21.11 -7.52
C PRO A 28 22.70 22.18 -8.18
N SER A 29 23.18 23.43 -8.25
CA SER A 29 22.47 24.51 -8.93
C SER A 29 22.67 24.42 -10.45
N PHE A 30 21.74 24.96 -11.24
CA PHE A 30 21.87 25.05 -12.70
C PHE A 30 23.17 25.74 -13.15
N GLU A 31 23.68 26.68 -12.35
CA GLU A 31 24.98 27.31 -12.60
C GLU A 31 26.16 26.32 -12.51
N ASN A 32 26.02 25.25 -11.73
CA ASN A 32 27.02 24.19 -11.63
C ASN A 32 26.97 23.23 -12.83
N LEU A 33 25.79 23.03 -13.44
CA LEU A 33 25.60 22.25 -14.68
C LEU A 33 26.32 22.88 -15.88
N ILE A 34 26.17 24.21 -16.05
CA ILE A 34 26.88 24.98 -17.10
C ILE A 34 28.40 24.90 -16.90
N LYS A 35 28.84 24.80 -15.64
CA LYS A 35 30.25 24.78 -15.23
C LYS A 35 30.83 23.37 -15.07
N LEU A 36 30.10 22.29 -15.40
CA LEU A 36 30.69 20.95 -15.40
C LEU A 36 31.93 20.96 -16.29
N SER A 37 33.04 20.46 -15.76
CA SER A 37 34.31 20.34 -16.48
C SER A 37 34.22 19.48 -17.74
N GLU A 38 33.12 18.74 -17.88
CA GLU A 38 32.80 17.82 -18.98
C GLU A 38 31.89 18.45 -20.04
N THR A 39 31.37 19.68 -19.86
CA THR A 39 30.47 20.34 -20.84
C THR A 39 31.25 20.87 -22.04
N PRO A 40 31.00 20.40 -23.27
CA PRO A 40 31.66 20.94 -24.46
C PRO A 40 31.32 22.42 -24.67
N ALA A 41 32.28 23.22 -25.19
CA ALA A 41 32.13 24.67 -25.32
C ALA A 41 30.90 25.10 -26.14
N TYR A 42 30.56 24.36 -27.19
CA TYR A 42 29.35 24.64 -27.99
C TYR A 42 28.06 24.25 -27.25
N MET A 43 28.09 23.24 -26.38
CA MET A 43 26.96 22.92 -25.50
C MET A 43 26.76 23.99 -24.44
N GLN A 44 27.82 24.59 -23.89
CA GLN A 44 27.69 25.74 -23.00
C GLN A 44 26.98 26.92 -23.68
N GLU A 45 27.24 27.13 -24.97
CA GLU A 45 26.57 28.17 -25.75
C GLU A 45 25.09 27.85 -26.00
N ILE A 46 24.74 26.58 -26.27
CA ILE A 46 23.35 26.14 -26.43
C ILE A 46 22.60 26.26 -25.10
N LEU A 47 23.16 25.70 -24.02
CA LEU A 47 22.58 25.73 -22.68
C LEU A 47 22.42 27.17 -22.15
N GLY A 48 23.39 28.05 -22.45
CA GLY A 48 23.33 29.46 -22.06
C GLY A 48 22.26 30.28 -22.79
N LYS A 49 21.62 29.72 -23.82
CA LYS A 49 20.51 30.34 -24.57
C LYS A 49 19.15 29.74 -24.22
N LEU A 50 19.11 28.66 -23.44
CA LEU A 50 17.86 28.04 -23.01
C LEU A 50 17.24 28.86 -21.88
N ASP A 51 15.95 29.14 -22.03
CA ASP A 51 15.16 29.67 -20.95
C ASP A 51 14.61 28.51 -20.13
N LEU A 52 15.38 28.09 -19.14
CA LEU A 52 14.97 27.05 -18.19
C LEU A 52 14.23 27.66 -16.98
N SER A 53 13.89 28.95 -17.03
CA SER A 53 13.25 29.61 -15.91
C SER A 53 11.81 29.10 -15.73
N GLY A 54 11.52 28.59 -14.52
CA GLY A 54 10.22 28.01 -14.19
C GLY A 54 10.14 26.48 -14.35
N LEU A 55 11.19 25.82 -14.82
CA LEU A 55 11.29 24.36 -14.78
C LEU A 55 11.93 23.91 -13.47
N ASP A 56 11.42 22.81 -12.92
CA ASP A 56 12.14 22.09 -11.87
C ASP A 56 13.42 21.44 -12.46
N PHE A 57 14.32 21.03 -11.57
CA PHE A 57 15.63 20.53 -11.96
C PHE A 57 15.55 19.26 -12.83
N LYS A 58 14.54 18.40 -12.61
CA LYS A 58 14.31 17.16 -13.34
C LYS A 58 13.84 17.43 -14.78
N SER A 59 12.83 18.29 -14.92
CA SER A 59 12.27 18.73 -16.21
C SER A 59 13.32 19.40 -17.08
N ALA A 60 14.17 20.21 -16.46
CA ALA A 60 15.26 20.85 -17.18
C ALA A 60 16.36 19.86 -17.62
N LEU A 61 16.68 18.83 -16.82
CA LEU A 61 17.60 17.76 -17.22
C LEU A 61 17.05 16.95 -18.42
N GLU A 62 15.74 16.71 -18.47
CA GLU A 62 15.08 16.06 -19.61
C GLU A 62 15.15 16.90 -20.89
N GLU A 63 14.88 18.21 -20.78
CA GLU A 63 14.99 19.12 -21.92
C GLU A 63 16.43 19.21 -22.45
N ILE A 64 17.41 19.26 -21.54
CA ILE A 64 18.83 19.20 -21.89
C ILE A 64 19.16 17.87 -22.60
N ASN A 65 18.66 16.73 -22.11
CA ASN A 65 18.88 15.43 -22.73
C ASN A 65 18.28 15.37 -24.15
N ASN A 66 17.07 15.90 -24.35
CA ASN A 66 16.43 15.97 -25.66
C ASN A 66 17.26 16.79 -26.66
N ILE A 67 17.82 17.91 -26.21
CA ILE A 67 18.71 18.75 -27.03
C ILE A 67 19.99 18.01 -27.39
N ILE A 68 20.59 17.27 -26.45
CA ILE A 68 21.77 16.44 -26.72
C ILE A 68 21.45 15.37 -27.79
N VAL A 69 20.29 14.72 -27.70
CA VAL A 69 19.84 13.72 -28.67
C VAL A 69 19.62 14.34 -30.06
N GLU A 70 19.05 15.54 -30.15
CA GLU A 70 18.94 16.25 -31.42
C GLU A 70 20.30 16.63 -32.00
N GLU A 71 21.22 17.07 -31.17
CA GLU A 71 22.52 17.55 -31.60
C GLU A 71 23.44 16.40 -32.05
N LEU A 72 23.33 15.23 -31.41
CA LEU A 72 23.95 13.98 -31.84
C LEU A 72 23.53 13.58 -33.27
N LYS A 73 22.30 13.91 -33.67
CA LYS A 73 21.80 13.65 -35.04
C LYS A 73 22.35 14.67 -36.05
N LYS A 74 22.58 15.92 -35.63
CA LYS A 74 23.00 17.03 -36.51
C LYS A 74 24.52 17.06 -36.73
N ASN A 75 25.31 16.75 -35.70
CA ASN A 75 26.76 16.90 -35.69
C ASN A 75 27.50 15.61 -35.26
N PRO A 76 27.56 14.58 -36.12
CA PRO A 76 28.12 13.27 -35.80
C PRO A 76 29.63 13.31 -35.47
N GLU A 77 30.33 14.37 -35.84
CA GLU A 77 31.77 14.53 -35.58
C GLU A 77 32.08 14.76 -34.09
N ASN A 78 31.08 15.19 -33.31
CA ASN A 78 31.20 15.46 -31.87
C ASN A 78 30.59 14.35 -30.98
N ILE A 79 30.27 13.18 -31.56
CA ILE A 79 29.56 12.08 -30.87
C ILE A 79 30.20 11.71 -29.53
N LYS A 80 31.53 11.57 -29.47
CA LYS A 80 32.21 11.12 -28.24
C LYS A 80 32.07 12.10 -27.08
N ASP A 81 32.05 13.40 -27.37
CA ASP A 81 31.94 14.45 -26.34
C ASP A 81 30.48 14.61 -25.90
N LEU A 82 29.52 14.46 -26.83
CA LEU A 82 28.08 14.45 -26.52
C LEU A 82 27.68 13.20 -25.73
N GLU A 83 28.21 12.03 -26.07
CA GLU A 83 27.96 10.79 -25.31
C GLU A 83 28.49 10.89 -23.87
N ARG A 84 29.67 11.49 -23.68
CA ARG A 84 30.22 11.75 -22.33
C ARG A 84 29.36 12.72 -21.54
N PHE A 85 28.94 13.82 -22.18
CA PHE A 85 28.08 14.81 -21.54
C PHE A 85 26.69 14.24 -21.22
N LYS A 86 26.11 13.47 -22.15
CA LYS A 86 24.87 12.71 -21.93
C LYS A 86 24.98 11.79 -20.71
N ALA A 87 26.07 11.03 -20.60
CA ALA A 87 26.30 10.15 -19.46
C ALA A 87 26.51 10.93 -18.13
N ALA A 88 26.93 12.20 -18.17
CA ALA A 88 27.00 13.06 -16.99
C ALA A 88 25.63 13.61 -16.58
N ILE A 89 24.81 14.01 -17.56
CA ILE A 89 23.41 14.41 -17.35
C ILE A 89 22.56 13.25 -16.85
N GLU A 90 22.70 12.06 -17.45
CA GLU A 90 22.05 10.83 -16.99
C GLU A 90 22.47 10.48 -15.56
N ARG A 91 23.73 10.71 -15.17
CA ARG A 91 24.20 10.53 -13.77
C ARG A 91 23.56 11.54 -12.81
N LEU A 92 23.40 12.81 -13.20
CA LEU A 92 22.74 13.83 -12.38
C LEU A 92 21.23 13.58 -12.25
N TYR A 93 20.59 13.20 -13.36
CA TYR A 93 19.19 12.82 -13.39
C TYR A 93 18.94 11.59 -12.51
N LYS A 94 19.80 10.58 -12.62
CA LYS A 94 19.77 9.41 -11.73
C LYS A 94 19.95 9.81 -10.27
N GLY A 95 20.89 10.71 -9.95
CA GLY A 95 21.07 11.21 -8.58
C GLY A 95 19.87 11.98 -8.00
N GLU A 96 19.05 12.64 -8.83
CA GLU A 96 17.84 13.34 -8.40
C GLU A 96 16.62 12.42 -8.31
N VAL A 97 16.49 11.46 -9.25
CA VAL A 97 15.55 10.35 -9.12
C VAL A 97 15.87 9.53 -7.86
N ASP A 98 17.15 9.35 -7.55
CA ASP A 98 17.60 8.64 -6.35
C ASP A 98 17.20 9.40 -5.06
N LYS A 99 17.15 10.74 -5.07
CA LYS A 99 16.60 11.54 -3.95
C LYS A 99 15.09 11.35 -3.74
N GLU A 100 14.30 11.24 -4.81
CA GLU A 100 12.87 10.84 -4.70
C GLU A 100 12.74 9.40 -4.14
N THR A 101 13.77 8.56 -4.30
CA THR A 101 13.81 7.20 -3.76
C THR A 101 14.42 7.07 -2.36
N GLU A 102 14.94 8.14 -1.75
CA GLU A 102 15.59 8.06 -0.43
C GLU A 102 14.67 7.44 0.62
N ILE A 103 15.21 6.51 1.40
CA ILE A 103 14.46 5.74 2.39
C ILE A 103 14.67 6.36 3.74
N SER A 104 13.57 6.72 4.38
CA SER A 104 13.66 7.40 5.66
C SER A 104 14.36 6.53 6.71
N PRO A 105 15.22 7.11 7.58
CA PRO A 105 15.93 6.39 8.63
C PRO A 105 15.02 5.53 9.53
N ASP A 106 13.76 5.93 9.73
CA ASP A 106 12.82 5.11 10.53
C ASP A 106 12.36 3.84 9.80
N THR A 107 12.25 3.89 8.47
CA THR A 107 11.89 2.73 7.66
C THR A 107 13.04 1.72 7.71
N VAL A 108 14.27 2.20 7.62
CA VAL A 108 15.49 1.40 7.87
C VAL A 108 15.45 0.82 9.28
N GLY A 109 15.28 1.65 10.31
CA GLY A 109 15.22 1.19 11.70
C GLY A 109 14.05 0.24 12.02
N ARG A 110 12.97 0.24 11.23
CA ARG A 110 11.90 -0.77 11.33
C ARG A 110 12.34 -2.10 10.75
N ALA A 111 12.88 -2.08 9.54
CA ALA A 111 13.38 -3.28 8.92
C ALA A 111 14.53 -3.89 9.74
N GLU A 112 15.38 -3.07 10.37
CA GLU A 112 16.37 -3.53 11.35
C GLU A 112 15.72 -4.24 12.54
N ARG A 113 14.71 -3.64 13.18
CA ARG A 113 13.97 -4.31 14.27
C ARG A 113 13.28 -5.60 13.84
N ASP A 114 12.81 -5.65 12.59
CA ASP A 114 12.24 -6.86 11.99
C ASP A 114 13.33 -7.93 11.80
N VAL A 115 14.54 -7.56 11.35
CA VAL A 115 15.70 -8.45 11.26
C VAL A 115 16.12 -8.94 12.66
N GLU A 116 16.22 -8.04 13.63
CA GLU A 116 16.52 -8.35 15.04
C GLU A 116 15.49 -9.33 15.61
N LEU A 117 14.20 -9.10 15.37
CA LEU A 117 13.15 -10.02 15.81
C LEU A 117 13.36 -11.45 15.26
N ALA A 118 13.73 -11.58 13.98
CA ALA A 118 14.03 -12.89 13.40
C ALA A 118 15.35 -13.50 13.92
N GLN A 119 16.30 -12.69 14.39
CA GLN A 119 17.49 -13.16 15.11
C GLN A 119 17.14 -13.63 16.53
N GLU A 120 16.21 -12.97 17.23
CA GLU A 120 15.72 -13.42 18.54
C GLU A 120 15.08 -14.82 18.47
N VAL A 121 14.42 -15.15 17.35
CA VAL A 121 13.90 -16.52 17.11
C VAL A 121 15.05 -17.55 17.01
N GLU A 122 16.16 -17.23 16.35
CA GLU A 122 17.32 -18.13 16.28
C GLU A 122 18.02 -18.29 17.62
N LYS A 123 18.11 -17.21 18.41
CA LYS A 123 18.64 -17.27 19.78
C LYS A 123 17.82 -18.24 20.63
N MET A 124 16.49 -18.18 20.52
CA MET A 124 15.58 -19.14 21.18
C MET A 124 15.85 -20.58 20.75
N GLU A 125 16.02 -20.86 19.45
CA GLU A 125 16.30 -22.21 18.94
C GLU A 125 17.64 -22.77 19.38
N THR A 126 18.66 -21.91 19.45
CA THR A 126 20.02 -22.29 19.84
C THR A 126 20.24 -22.31 21.35
N GLY A 127 19.23 -21.96 22.14
CA GLY A 127 19.30 -21.88 23.60
C GLY A 127 20.10 -20.69 24.13
N GLN A 128 20.33 -19.67 23.30
CA GLN A 128 20.95 -18.41 23.71
C GLN A 128 19.95 -17.50 24.45
N GLU A 129 20.43 -16.45 25.11
CA GLU A 129 19.56 -15.46 25.74
C GLU A 129 18.85 -14.61 24.68
N PHE A 130 17.54 -14.42 24.83
CA PHE A 130 16.69 -13.71 23.87
C PHE A 130 15.62 -12.86 24.57
N ASN A 131 15.04 -11.91 23.83
CA ASN A 131 13.97 -11.03 24.31
C ASN A 131 12.62 -11.77 24.40
N ARG A 132 12.41 -12.41 25.55
CA ARG A 132 11.18 -13.17 25.87
C ARG A 132 9.91 -12.35 25.71
N GLN A 133 9.91 -11.09 26.13
CA GLN A 133 8.72 -10.24 26.08
C GLN A 133 8.31 -9.93 24.63
N GLN A 134 9.28 -9.69 23.76
CA GLN A 134 9.04 -9.41 22.35
C GLN A 134 8.48 -10.65 21.63
N LEU A 135 9.12 -11.82 21.74
CA LEU A 135 8.66 -13.05 21.08
C LEU A 135 7.27 -13.48 21.56
N ALA A 136 7.06 -13.46 22.88
CA ALA A 136 5.76 -13.79 23.47
C ALA A 136 4.65 -12.83 23.01
N GLY A 137 4.96 -11.53 22.90
CA GLY A 137 4.01 -10.54 22.40
C GLY A 137 3.65 -10.71 20.93
N VAL A 138 4.55 -11.24 20.09
CA VAL A 138 4.25 -11.58 18.70
C VAL A 138 3.34 -12.82 18.65
N LEU A 139 3.68 -13.89 19.36
CA LEU A 139 2.87 -15.11 19.45
C LEU A 139 1.43 -14.82 19.88
N GLU A 140 1.23 -13.97 20.90
CA GLU A 140 -0.11 -13.64 21.41
C GLU A 140 -1.01 -12.93 20.41
N ARG A 141 -0.43 -12.22 19.44
CA ARG A 141 -1.21 -11.41 18.49
C ARG A 141 -1.62 -12.20 17.25
N GLN A 142 -0.96 -13.33 16.98
CA GLN A 142 -1.22 -14.11 15.77
C GLN A 142 -2.68 -14.53 15.65
N ASN A 143 -3.24 -14.43 14.45
CA ASN A 143 -4.61 -14.81 14.11
C ASN A 143 -5.67 -14.18 15.02
N TRP A 144 -5.46 -12.93 15.44
CA TRP A 144 -6.32 -12.27 16.44
C TRP A 144 -6.33 -12.97 17.81
N GLY A 145 -5.28 -13.70 18.16
CA GLY A 145 -5.16 -14.43 19.42
C GLY A 145 -5.45 -13.55 20.63
N LYS A 146 -4.96 -12.32 20.64
CA LYS A 146 -5.20 -11.36 21.73
C LYS A 146 -6.66 -10.95 21.84
N ILE A 147 -7.40 -10.84 20.72
CA ILE A 147 -8.83 -10.56 20.73
C ILE A 147 -9.57 -11.75 21.34
N PHE A 148 -9.38 -12.95 20.78
CA PHE A 148 -10.13 -14.12 21.19
C PHE A 148 -9.81 -14.60 22.61
N THR A 149 -8.56 -14.46 23.07
CA THR A 149 -8.17 -14.80 24.45
C THR A 149 -8.49 -13.69 25.45
N GLY A 150 -8.54 -12.44 25.00
CA GLY A 150 -8.77 -11.27 25.84
C GLY A 150 -10.25 -11.01 26.14
N LEU A 151 -11.15 -11.33 25.22
CA LEU A 151 -12.60 -11.14 25.34
C LEU A 151 -13.27 -12.34 26.02
N LYS A 152 -14.27 -12.04 26.86
CA LYS A 152 -15.14 -12.99 27.53
C LYS A 152 -16.60 -12.55 27.41
N LYS A 153 -17.52 -13.47 27.66
CA LYS A 153 -18.95 -13.18 27.73
C LYS A 153 -19.24 -11.99 28.66
N GLY A 154 -20.02 -11.04 28.15
CA GLY A 154 -20.44 -9.81 28.81
C GLY A 154 -19.43 -8.67 28.72
N ASP A 155 -18.19 -8.91 28.29
CA ASP A 155 -17.26 -7.81 27.97
C ASP A 155 -17.87 -6.97 26.83
N LYS A 156 -17.53 -5.67 26.80
CA LYS A 156 -17.90 -4.80 25.69
C LYS A 156 -16.71 -4.63 24.73
N VAL A 157 -16.98 -4.69 23.44
CA VAL A 157 -16.03 -4.44 22.34
C VAL A 157 -16.29 -3.06 21.77
N LEU A 158 -15.29 -2.20 21.86
CA LEU A 158 -15.31 -0.85 21.31
C LEU A 158 -14.34 -0.79 20.13
N SER A 159 -14.86 -0.54 18.93
CA SER A 159 -14.05 -0.38 17.72
C SER A 159 -14.00 1.10 17.32
N PHE A 160 -12.82 1.70 17.32
CA PHE A 160 -12.61 3.00 16.70
C PHE A 160 -12.07 2.86 15.28
N LEU A 161 -12.63 3.62 14.36
CA LEU A 161 -12.12 3.77 13.01
C LEU A 161 -11.51 5.14 12.83
N VAL A 162 -10.35 5.19 12.17
CA VAL A 162 -9.75 6.47 11.77
C VAL A 162 -10.68 7.25 10.84
N PRO A 163 -10.49 8.58 10.76
CA PRO A 163 -11.42 9.46 10.08
C PRO A 163 -11.81 9.04 8.66
N GLY A 164 -13.05 9.45 8.35
CA GLY A 164 -13.72 9.47 7.06
C GLY A 164 -12.88 9.82 5.85
N ALA A 165 -12.04 10.83 6.04
CA ALA A 165 -11.62 11.70 4.99
C ALA A 165 -10.38 11.17 4.26
N ASP A 166 -10.41 11.27 2.93
CA ASP A 166 -9.33 10.77 2.07
C ASP A 166 -8.00 11.48 2.37
N PHE A 167 -8.04 12.75 2.78
CA PHE A 167 -6.86 13.53 3.15
C PHE A 167 -6.13 12.97 4.39
N LEU A 168 -6.83 12.23 5.27
CA LEU A 168 -6.29 11.53 6.44
C LEU A 168 -6.06 10.03 6.19
N SER A 169 -6.15 9.57 4.95
CA SER A 169 -5.79 8.18 4.64
C SER A 169 -4.27 7.97 4.84
N ILE A 170 -3.88 6.80 5.37
CA ILE A 170 -2.45 6.48 5.58
C ILE A 170 -1.62 6.67 4.31
N LYS A 171 -2.19 6.30 3.16
CA LYS A 171 -1.55 6.45 1.87
C LYS A 171 -1.29 7.92 1.55
N ASN A 172 -2.30 8.78 1.70
CA ASN A 172 -2.13 10.21 1.46
C ASN A 172 -1.11 10.84 2.44
N LEU A 173 -1.17 10.48 3.72
CA LEU A 173 -0.22 10.97 4.71
C LEU A 173 1.21 10.50 4.42
N ASN A 174 1.41 9.24 4.04
CA ASN A 174 2.72 8.69 3.72
C ASN A 174 3.29 9.25 2.41
N ASP A 175 2.48 9.25 1.35
CA ASP A 175 2.98 9.43 -0.01
C ASP A 175 2.98 10.91 -0.44
N VAL A 176 2.08 11.72 0.13
CA VAL A 176 1.83 13.10 -0.35
C VAL A 176 2.14 14.14 0.72
N ILE A 177 1.62 13.96 1.94
CA ILE A 177 1.59 15.04 2.93
C ILE A 177 2.80 15.01 3.86
N LEU A 178 2.96 13.97 4.68
CA LEU A 178 3.81 13.99 5.87
C LEU A 178 5.00 13.01 5.79
N GLY A 179 4.96 12.04 4.90
CA GLY A 179 5.93 10.95 4.89
C GLY A 179 5.59 9.86 5.92
N PRO A 180 6.19 8.67 5.79
CA PRO A 180 5.94 7.55 6.69
C PRO A 180 6.35 7.84 8.14
N GLN A 181 7.47 8.54 8.37
CA GLN A 181 7.99 8.83 9.73
C GLN A 181 6.96 9.57 10.58
N VAL A 182 6.47 10.68 10.06
CA VAL A 182 5.51 11.55 10.75
C VAL A 182 4.17 10.84 10.90
N THR A 183 3.72 10.11 9.89
CA THR A 183 2.49 9.29 9.97
C THR A 183 2.58 8.25 11.08
N ASN A 184 3.75 7.67 11.33
CA ASN A 184 3.96 6.74 12.43
C ASN A 184 3.91 7.41 13.81
N LYS A 185 4.41 8.65 13.93
CA LYS A 185 4.24 9.46 15.16
C LYS A 185 2.75 9.67 15.45
N ILE A 186 1.94 9.92 14.40
CA ILE A 186 0.48 10.04 14.52
C ILE A 186 -0.14 8.71 15.00
N ILE A 187 0.26 7.55 14.48
CA ILE A 187 -0.25 6.24 14.93
C ILE A 187 0.08 5.98 16.41
N ALA A 188 1.35 6.22 16.79
CA ALA A 188 1.80 6.01 18.16
C ALA A 188 1.06 6.93 19.14
N GLU A 189 0.90 8.20 18.76
CA GLU A 189 0.18 9.18 19.56
C GLU A 189 -1.31 8.84 19.67
N LYS A 190 -1.96 8.48 18.54
CA LYS A 190 -3.35 8.00 18.51
C LYS A 190 -3.57 6.91 19.55
N ARG A 191 -2.72 5.88 19.55
CA ARG A 191 -2.80 4.77 20.49
C ARG A 191 -2.63 5.24 21.94
N ARG A 192 -1.66 6.13 22.21
CA ARG A 192 -1.40 6.69 23.55
C ARG A 192 -2.61 7.47 24.06
N VAL A 193 -3.20 8.32 23.22
CA VAL A 193 -4.36 9.17 23.56
C VAL A 193 -5.58 8.29 23.82
N ILE A 194 -5.88 7.34 22.94
CA ILE A 194 -6.99 6.38 23.11
C ILE A 194 -6.86 5.60 24.42
N GLU A 195 -5.68 5.03 24.70
CA GLU A 195 -5.46 4.27 25.92
C GLU A 195 -5.66 5.14 27.17
N ARG A 196 -5.15 6.38 27.15
CA ARG A 196 -5.29 7.31 28.27
C ARG A 196 -6.74 7.72 28.50
N GLU A 197 -7.47 8.09 27.45
CA GLU A 197 -8.84 8.58 27.56
C GLU A 197 -9.81 7.47 27.97
N ILE A 198 -9.68 6.27 27.41
CA ILE A 198 -10.56 5.15 27.77
C ILE A 198 -10.30 4.68 29.21
N LYS A 199 -9.04 4.72 29.69
CA LYS A 199 -8.75 4.38 31.09
C LYS A 199 -9.35 5.35 32.11
N LYS A 200 -9.83 6.53 31.69
CA LYS A 200 -10.61 7.43 32.56
C LYS A 200 -12.02 6.89 32.83
N ILE A 201 -12.59 6.13 31.88
CA ILE A 201 -13.94 5.56 32.00
C ILE A 201 -13.92 4.09 32.44
N ASP A 202 -12.88 3.33 32.12
CA ASP A 202 -12.66 1.98 32.63
C ASP A 202 -11.17 1.71 32.81
N THR A 203 -10.72 1.62 34.07
CA THR A 203 -9.32 1.37 34.42
C THR A 203 -8.80 0.00 33.97
N ASN A 204 -9.70 -0.95 33.72
CA ASN A 204 -9.37 -2.29 33.21
C ASN A 204 -9.46 -2.39 31.69
N ALA A 205 -9.77 -1.28 31.01
CA ALA A 205 -9.83 -1.27 29.55
C ALA A 205 -8.46 -1.61 28.95
N SER A 206 -8.49 -2.35 27.84
CA SER A 206 -7.26 -2.80 27.18
C SER A 206 -7.41 -2.82 25.66
N ILE A 207 -6.38 -2.32 24.96
CA ILE A 207 -6.33 -2.37 23.50
C ILE A 207 -5.95 -3.79 23.07
N LEU A 208 -6.87 -4.46 22.38
CA LEU A 208 -6.72 -5.84 21.89
C LEU A 208 -6.06 -5.87 20.50
N GLN A 209 -6.42 -4.93 19.63
CA GLN A 209 -5.80 -4.73 18.33
C GLN A 209 -5.60 -3.24 18.09
N SER A 210 -4.46 -2.90 17.50
CA SER A 210 -4.12 -1.56 17.08
C SER A 210 -3.41 -1.65 15.73
N ASP A 211 -4.05 -1.10 14.72
CA ASP A 211 -3.42 -0.81 13.43
C ASP A 211 -3.73 0.63 13.03
N TYR A 212 -3.32 1.05 11.81
CA TYR A 212 -3.61 2.42 11.38
C TYR A 212 -5.11 2.67 11.33
N LYS A 213 -5.89 1.76 10.72
CA LYS A 213 -7.29 1.99 10.35
C LYS A 213 -8.26 1.76 11.50
N ILE A 214 -7.96 0.80 12.36
CA ILE A 214 -8.84 0.35 13.43
C ILE A 214 -8.11 0.17 14.75
N GLU A 215 -8.82 0.52 15.83
CA GLU A 215 -8.45 0.20 17.21
C GLU A 215 -9.59 -0.62 17.82
N VAL A 216 -9.28 -1.80 18.34
CA VAL A 216 -10.24 -2.66 19.02
C VAL A 216 -9.90 -2.67 20.50
N VAL A 217 -10.83 -2.18 21.31
CA VAL A 217 -10.66 -2.00 22.75
C VAL A 217 -11.65 -2.88 23.50
N LYS A 218 -11.14 -3.61 24.48
CA LYS A 218 -11.96 -4.29 25.48
C LYS A 218 -12.34 -3.32 26.59
N ILE A 219 -13.62 -3.30 26.91
CA ILE A 219 -14.19 -2.69 28.10
C ILE A 219 -14.75 -3.79 28.99
N SER A 220 -14.49 -3.69 30.30
CA SER A 220 -14.98 -4.64 31.29
C SER A 220 -16.51 -4.63 31.35
N LYS A 221 -17.10 -5.82 31.47
CA LYS A 221 -18.55 -6.01 31.67
C LYS A 221 -19.14 -5.22 32.85
N ASP A 222 -18.32 -4.97 33.87
CA ASP A 222 -18.73 -4.28 35.10
C ASP A 222 -18.69 -2.75 34.94
N SER A 223 -18.25 -2.25 33.78
CA SER A 223 -18.14 -0.82 33.52
C SER A 223 -19.49 -0.21 33.16
N SER A 224 -19.88 0.85 33.87
CA SER A 224 -21.10 1.64 33.61
C SER A 224 -20.87 2.69 32.52
N ILE A 225 -20.34 2.26 31.39
CA ILE A 225 -20.14 3.10 30.22
C ILE A 225 -21.44 3.20 29.44
N ASP A 226 -21.93 4.44 29.32
CA ASP A 226 -22.98 4.86 28.41
C ASP A 226 -22.36 5.55 27.18
N THR A 227 -23.18 5.77 26.15
CA THR A 227 -22.75 6.41 24.91
C THR A 227 -22.31 7.86 25.09
N GLY A 228 -22.89 8.60 26.05
CA GLY A 228 -22.52 10.00 26.32
C GLY A 228 -21.07 10.14 26.78
N LYS A 229 -20.61 9.26 27.68
CA LYS A 229 -19.18 9.22 28.07
C LYS A 229 -18.25 8.85 26.91
N LEU A 230 -18.69 7.99 26.00
CA LEU A 230 -17.91 7.62 24.82
C LEU A 230 -17.83 8.76 23.80
N GLU A 231 -18.89 9.56 23.66
CA GLU A 231 -18.86 10.80 22.88
C GLU A 231 -17.85 11.80 23.46
N GLU A 232 -17.83 11.98 24.79
CA GLU A 232 -16.84 12.83 25.47
C GLU A 232 -15.41 12.35 25.23
N VAL A 233 -15.16 11.04 25.36
CA VAL A 233 -13.86 10.42 25.06
C VAL A 233 -13.47 10.62 23.61
N SER A 234 -14.39 10.42 22.67
CA SER A 234 -14.13 10.57 21.23
C SER A 234 -13.82 12.02 20.85
N LEU A 235 -14.55 12.98 21.44
CA LEU A 235 -14.29 14.41 21.27
C LEU A 235 -12.93 14.80 21.85
N ALA A 236 -12.54 14.25 23.00
CA ALA A 236 -11.23 14.49 23.60
C ALA A 236 -10.09 13.94 22.72
N ILE A 237 -10.26 12.72 22.18
CA ILE A 237 -9.31 12.12 21.25
C ILE A 237 -9.19 12.97 19.98
N ASP A 238 -10.31 13.32 19.34
CA ASP A 238 -10.34 14.13 18.11
C ASP A 238 -9.62 15.47 18.33
N LYS A 239 -9.96 16.19 19.40
CA LYS A 239 -9.34 17.48 19.72
C LYS A 239 -7.83 17.36 19.92
N GLU A 240 -7.36 16.40 20.72
CA GLU A 240 -5.93 16.24 20.99
C GLU A 240 -5.16 15.81 19.75
N MET A 241 -5.70 14.87 18.97
CA MET A 241 -5.08 14.41 17.73
C MET A 241 -5.04 15.51 16.66
N THR A 242 -6.11 16.29 16.52
CA THR A 242 -6.15 17.43 15.60
C THR A 242 -5.06 18.43 15.95
N VAL A 243 -4.97 18.85 17.22
CA VAL A 243 -3.93 19.79 17.69
C VAL A 243 -2.52 19.21 17.50
N PHE A 244 -2.33 17.92 17.76
CA PHE A 244 -1.04 17.26 17.56
C PHE A 244 -0.61 17.26 16.08
N ILE A 245 -1.53 16.93 15.17
CA ILE A 245 -1.26 16.92 13.73
C ILE A 245 -1.03 18.36 13.22
N GLU A 246 -1.84 19.33 13.65
CA GLU A 246 -1.63 20.74 13.29
C GLU A 246 -0.24 21.23 13.70
N LYS A 247 0.20 20.89 14.91
CA LYS A 247 1.53 21.25 15.39
C LYS A 247 2.62 20.63 14.52
N ILE A 248 2.49 19.35 14.17
CA ILE A 248 3.42 18.68 13.26
C ILE A 248 3.51 19.41 11.92
N VAL A 249 2.36 19.81 11.35
CA VAL A 249 2.32 20.53 10.07
C VAL A 249 3.01 21.89 10.20
N ASP A 250 2.77 22.60 11.30
CA ASP A 250 3.40 23.90 11.57
C ASP A 250 4.92 23.78 11.73
N ASP A 251 5.39 22.76 12.46
CA ASP A 251 6.81 22.48 12.63
C ASP A 251 7.47 22.18 11.25
N LEU A 252 6.81 21.36 10.41
CA LEU A 252 7.30 21.03 9.06
C LEU A 252 7.33 22.24 8.12
N MET A 253 6.33 23.13 8.17
CA MET A 253 6.33 24.35 7.35
C MET A 253 7.48 25.31 7.71
N VAL A 254 7.98 25.27 8.95
CA VAL A 254 9.13 26.05 9.39
C VAL A 254 10.47 25.39 9.01
N GLU A 255 10.50 24.06 8.90
CA GLU A 255 11.69 23.32 8.45
C GLU A 255 11.85 23.37 6.92
N GLU A 256 10.77 23.29 6.15
CA GLU A 256 10.74 23.19 4.69
C GLU A 256 10.69 24.56 3.96
N VAL A 257 11.22 25.63 4.57
CA VAL A 257 11.05 27.04 4.12
C VAL A 257 11.49 27.30 2.66
N THR A 258 12.29 26.42 2.08
CA THR A 258 12.78 26.53 0.71
C THR A 258 11.91 25.85 -0.36
N ASP A 259 11.01 24.93 0.02
CA ASP A 259 10.14 24.22 -0.93
C ASP A 259 8.71 24.79 -0.89
N LYS A 260 8.42 25.68 -1.86
CA LYS A 260 7.12 26.36 -1.96
C LYS A 260 5.97 25.41 -2.26
N ASP A 261 6.21 24.34 -3.02
CA ASP A 261 5.16 23.39 -3.38
C ASP A 261 4.79 22.52 -2.19
N LYS A 262 5.80 22.10 -1.41
CA LYS A 262 5.55 21.37 -0.16
C LYS A 262 4.79 22.22 0.86
N ILE A 263 5.18 23.49 1.03
CA ILE A 263 4.47 24.43 1.91
C ILE A 263 3.00 24.56 1.50
N LYS A 264 2.72 24.72 0.20
CA LYS A 264 1.35 24.82 -0.30
C LYS A 264 0.53 23.55 0.00
N ILE A 265 1.11 22.37 -0.21
CA ILE A 265 0.47 21.09 0.13
C ILE A 265 0.13 21.02 1.63
N LEU A 266 1.07 21.44 2.48
CA LEU A 266 0.88 21.47 3.93
C LEU A 266 -0.20 22.49 4.36
N GLU A 267 -0.26 23.66 3.72
CA GLU A 267 -1.32 24.65 3.94
C GLU A 267 -2.71 24.14 3.52
N GLU A 268 -2.81 23.51 2.35
CA GLU A 268 -4.05 22.89 1.88
C GLU A 268 -4.51 21.80 2.85
N PHE A 269 -3.59 20.94 3.28
CA PHE A 269 -3.86 19.90 4.28
C PHE A 269 -4.29 20.49 5.62
N LYS A 270 -3.65 21.57 6.09
CA LYS A 270 -4.04 22.26 7.31
C LYS A 270 -5.44 22.87 7.20
N ASN A 271 -5.77 23.46 6.04
CA ASN A 271 -7.10 23.99 5.78
C ASN A 271 -8.17 22.89 5.74
N ASP A 272 -7.87 21.73 5.15
CA ASP A 272 -8.73 20.55 5.19
C ASP A 272 -8.91 20.06 6.65
N LEU A 273 -7.82 19.93 7.41
CA LEU A 273 -7.85 19.54 8.81
C LEU A 273 -8.64 20.52 9.68
N GLN A 274 -8.64 21.80 9.35
CA GLN A 274 -9.40 22.84 10.05
C GLN A 274 -10.86 22.96 9.58
N GLY A 275 -11.27 22.19 8.57
CA GLY A 275 -12.60 22.28 7.97
C GLY A 275 -12.84 23.59 7.21
N LYS A 276 -11.77 24.30 6.83
CA LYS A 276 -11.84 25.59 6.12
C LYS A 276 -11.96 25.43 4.61
N SER A 277 -11.70 24.24 4.09
CA SER A 277 -11.80 23.96 2.66
C SER A 277 -13.23 23.68 2.22
N GLU A 278 -13.56 24.04 0.98
CA GLU A 278 -14.84 23.68 0.37
C GLU A 278 -15.03 22.14 0.31
N LYS A 279 -13.93 21.40 0.12
CA LYS A 279 -13.91 19.92 0.04
C LYS A 279 -14.43 19.26 1.32
N THR A 280 -14.25 19.90 2.47
CA THR A 280 -14.64 19.35 3.77
C THR A 280 -16.05 19.76 4.19
N ASN A 281 -16.69 20.72 3.50
CA ASN A 281 -18.02 21.24 3.87
C ASN A 281 -18.11 21.62 5.36
N GLY A 282 -17.05 22.25 5.90
CA GLY A 282 -16.99 22.64 7.31
C GLY A 282 -16.62 21.52 8.29
N LYS A 283 -16.38 20.29 7.81
CA LYS A 283 -16.08 19.11 8.63
C LYS A 283 -14.58 18.85 8.68
N GLY A 284 -13.90 19.53 9.60
CA GLY A 284 -12.49 19.30 9.91
C GLY A 284 -12.26 18.28 11.02
N GLY A 285 -11.00 18.10 11.39
CA GLY A 285 -10.54 17.34 12.55
C GLY A 285 -10.13 15.91 12.26
N PHE A 286 -9.56 15.28 13.29
CA PHE A 286 -9.24 13.86 13.35
C PHE A 286 -10.43 13.07 13.91
N LYS A 287 -11.64 13.33 13.38
CA LYS A 287 -12.90 12.75 13.88
C LYS A 287 -12.91 11.21 13.82
N MET A 288 -12.58 10.56 14.93
CA MET A 288 -12.58 9.09 15.05
C MET A 288 -13.97 8.58 15.39
N ASN A 289 -14.53 7.74 14.53
CA ASN A 289 -15.83 7.14 14.78
C ASN A 289 -15.72 5.89 15.62
N TYR A 290 -16.72 5.61 16.45
CA TYR A 290 -16.75 4.41 17.27
C TYR A 290 -18.03 3.59 17.09
N GLY A 291 -17.92 2.29 17.39
CA GLY A 291 -19.07 1.44 17.59
C GLY A 291 -18.82 0.51 18.77
N LEU A 292 -19.86 0.26 19.55
CA LEU A 292 -19.82 -0.53 20.78
C LEU A 292 -20.74 -1.74 20.63
N SER A 293 -20.29 -2.93 21.02
CA SER A 293 -21.13 -4.13 21.10
C SER A 293 -20.78 -4.97 22.33
N GLU A 294 -21.71 -5.77 22.84
CA GLU A 294 -21.49 -6.70 23.94
C GLU A 294 -21.16 -8.12 23.42
N VAL A 295 -20.24 -8.80 24.09
CA VAL A 295 -19.89 -10.20 23.80
C VAL A 295 -20.96 -11.15 24.32
N GLY A 296 -21.72 -11.77 23.41
CA GLY A 296 -22.83 -12.66 23.76
C GLY A 296 -22.41 -13.98 24.43
N GLY A 297 -21.20 -14.46 24.14
CA GLY A 297 -20.70 -15.74 24.63
C GLY A 297 -19.18 -15.91 24.51
N ASP A 298 -18.66 -17.01 25.05
CA ASP A 298 -17.21 -17.27 25.10
C ASP A 298 -16.66 -17.98 23.86
N LYS A 299 -17.52 -18.39 22.92
CA LYS A 299 -17.08 -19.03 21.68
C LYS A 299 -16.44 -18.01 20.74
N MET A 300 -15.63 -18.48 19.80
CA MET A 300 -14.99 -17.59 18.82
C MET A 300 -16.00 -16.89 17.93
N GLU A 301 -17.07 -17.58 17.53
CA GLU A 301 -18.15 -17.02 16.71
C GLU A 301 -18.85 -15.87 17.42
N ASP A 302 -19.15 -16.03 18.73
CA ASP A 302 -19.80 -14.98 19.53
C ASP A 302 -18.89 -13.73 19.62
N LYS A 303 -17.57 -13.92 19.78
CA LYS A 303 -16.59 -12.83 19.83
C LYS A 303 -16.42 -12.14 18.48
N LEU A 304 -16.43 -12.93 17.39
CA LEU A 304 -16.36 -12.44 16.02
C LEU A 304 -17.61 -11.64 15.66
N GLU A 305 -18.78 -12.12 16.05
CA GLU A 305 -20.05 -11.41 15.87
C GLU A 305 -20.02 -10.04 16.55
N SER A 306 -19.63 -9.97 17.82
CA SER A 306 -19.53 -8.69 18.55
C SER A 306 -18.49 -7.75 17.95
N LEU A 307 -17.38 -8.28 17.42
CA LEU A 307 -16.40 -7.48 16.69
C LEU A 307 -17.03 -6.91 15.40
N ASN A 308 -17.68 -7.73 14.59
CA ASN A 308 -18.38 -7.30 13.38
C ASN A 308 -19.42 -6.22 13.71
N HIS A 309 -20.25 -6.43 14.73
CA HIS A 309 -21.25 -5.47 15.20
C HIS A 309 -20.62 -4.13 15.57
N SER A 310 -19.55 -4.13 16.38
CA SER A 310 -18.86 -2.90 16.78
C SER A 310 -18.28 -2.15 15.56
N GLN A 311 -17.75 -2.86 14.57
CA GLN A 311 -17.22 -2.24 13.36
C GLN A 311 -18.33 -1.72 12.42
N GLN A 312 -19.42 -2.47 12.25
CA GLN A 312 -20.60 -2.07 11.49
C GLN A 312 -21.17 -0.75 12.01
N THR A 313 -21.39 -0.68 13.33
CA THR A 313 -21.89 0.54 13.97
C THR A 313 -20.92 1.71 13.81
N SER A 314 -19.61 1.48 13.92
CA SER A 314 -18.61 2.52 13.68
C SER A 314 -18.62 3.04 12.24
N ARG A 315 -18.79 2.16 11.24
CA ARG A 315 -18.91 2.56 9.83
C ARG A 315 -20.18 3.35 9.53
N MET A 316 -21.30 2.97 10.14
CA MET A 316 -22.53 3.73 10.03
C MET A 316 -22.37 5.13 10.63
N ALA A 317 -21.74 5.24 11.80
CA ALA A 317 -21.47 6.52 12.44
C ALA A 317 -20.54 7.40 11.60
N ARG A 318 -19.56 6.83 10.90
CA ARG A 318 -18.68 7.55 9.95
C ARG A 318 -19.43 8.24 8.82
N GLN A 319 -20.63 7.78 8.48
CA GLN A 319 -21.47 8.39 7.46
C GLN A 319 -22.42 9.44 8.03
N ASN A 320 -22.58 9.49 9.36
CA ASN A 320 -23.37 10.48 10.06
C ASN A 320 -22.47 11.59 10.63
N PRO A 321 -22.52 12.81 10.08
CA PRO A 321 -21.67 13.90 10.55
C PRO A 321 -22.01 14.38 11.96
N ASP A 322 -23.21 14.12 12.44
CA ASP A 322 -23.70 14.68 13.71
C ASP A 322 -23.36 13.78 14.91
N ASN A 323 -22.81 12.59 14.67
CA ASN A 323 -22.47 11.64 15.71
C ASN A 323 -21.03 11.10 15.57
N TYR A 324 -20.39 10.77 16.69
CA TYR A 324 -19.14 10.01 16.72
C TYR A 324 -19.38 8.50 16.64
N GLY A 325 -20.44 7.99 17.26
CA GLY A 325 -20.63 6.56 17.38
C GLY A 325 -21.93 6.15 18.05
N ALA A 326 -22.17 4.84 18.12
CA ALA A 326 -23.34 4.30 18.78
C ALA A 326 -23.04 2.92 19.37
N GLU A 327 -23.94 2.48 20.25
CA GLU A 327 -24.04 1.07 20.61
C GLU A 327 -24.80 0.31 19.51
N TYR A 328 -24.39 -0.93 19.28
CA TYR A 328 -25.03 -1.80 18.30
C TYR A 328 -26.51 -1.98 18.63
N ASN A 329 -27.34 -1.79 17.61
CA ASN A 329 -28.78 -1.93 17.70
C ASN A 329 -29.29 -2.53 16.38
N GLU A 330 -29.97 -3.68 16.46
CA GLU A 330 -30.54 -4.38 15.30
C GLU A 330 -31.48 -3.50 14.48
N GLU A 331 -32.30 -2.65 15.11
CA GLU A 331 -33.23 -1.75 14.41
C GLU A 331 -32.48 -0.73 13.56
N SER A 332 -31.36 -0.19 14.07
CA SER A 332 -30.51 0.74 13.34
C SER A 332 -29.84 0.05 12.14
N ILE A 333 -29.35 -1.18 12.31
CA ILE A 333 -28.79 -1.96 11.20
C ILE A 333 -29.87 -2.28 10.17
N GLU A 334 -31.06 -2.72 10.60
CA GLU A 334 -32.15 -3.06 9.69
C GLU A 334 -32.60 -1.86 8.86
N ALA A 335 -32.70 -0.68 9.47
CA ALA A 335 -32.99 0.57 8.80
C ALA A 335 -31.91 0.92 7.76
N GLU A 336 -30.64 0.73 8.11
CA GLU A 336 -29.51 0.96 7.21
C GLU A 336 -29.52 -0.01 6.01
N LEU A 337 -29.83 -1.28 6.23
CA LEU A 337 -30.04 -2.25 5.14
C LEU A 337 -31.19 -1.83 4.22
N GLY A 338 -32.26 -1.26 4.78
CA GLY A 338 -33.34 -0.63 4.03
C GLY A 338 -32.84 0.52 3.14
N ASN A 339 -32.09 1.47 3.73
CA ASN A 339 -31.51 2.60 3.01
C ASN A 339 -30.61 2.15 1.84
N ILE A 340 -29.82 1.09 2.02
CA ILE A 340 -28.96 0.54 0.97
C ILE A 340 -29.80 0.01 -0.19
N LYS A 341 -30.83 -0.78 0.10
CA LYS A 341 -31.75 -1.30 -0.91
C LYS A 341 -32.45 -0.17 -1.66
N GLU A 342 -32.98 0.82 -0.95
CA GLU A 342 -33.65 1.98 -1.54
C GLU A 342 -32.70 2.78 -2.44
N LEU A 343 -31.45 2.97 -2.02
CA LEU A 343 -30.45 3.67 -2.83
C LEU A 343 -30.13 2.92 -4.13
N ARG A 344 -30.04 1.58 -4.09
CA ARG A 344 -29.90 0.77 -5.30
C ARG A 344 -31.12 0.93 -6.22
N GLU A 345 -32.32 0.85 -5.68
CA GLU A 345 -33.57 1.00 -6.44
C GLU A 345 -33.69 2.40 -7.05
N LYS A 346 -33.28 3.45 -6.31
CA LYS A 346 -33.18 4.83 -6.79
C LYS A 346 -32.26 4.94 -8.01
N ILE A 347 -31.04 4.40 -7.92
CA ILE A 347 -30.07 4.44 -9.03
C ILE A 347 -30.59 3.69 -10.26
N ILE A 348 -31.28 2.56 -10.07
CA ILE A 348 -31.82 1.79 -11.19
C ILE A 348 -33.01 2.49 -11.84
N SER A 349 -33.95 3.00 -11.03
CA SER A 349 -35.25 3.47 -11.52
C SER A 349 -35.29 4.96 -11.85
N GLU A 350 -34.68 5.81 -11.00
CA GLU A 350 -34.70 7.27 -11.19
C GLU A 350 -33.56 7.74 -12.11
N HIS A 351 -32.35 7.18 -11.93
CA HIS A 351 -31.18 7.51 -12.78
C HIS A 351 -31.08 6.63 -14.04
N GLY A 352 -32.05 5.75 -14.28
CA GLY A 352 -32.13 4.94 -15.50
C GLY A 352 -31.03 3.89 -15.65
N ASN A 353 -30.33 3.52 -14.57
CA ASN A 353 -29.26 2.51 -14.54
C ASN A 353 -28.09 2.78 -15.50
N LYS A 354 -27.83 4.04 -15.84
CA LYS A 354 -26.77 4.44 -16.76
C LYS A 354 -25.98 5.62 -16.23
N ILE A 355 -24.71 5.68 -16.59
CA ILE A 355 -23.84 6.83 -16.34
C ILE A 355 -22.91 7.04 -17.52
N THR A 356 -22.67 8.29 -17.89
CA THR A 356 -21.79 8.67 -19.00
C THR A 356 -20.58 9.40 -18.46
N ASP A 357 -19.38 8.95 -18.80
CA ASP A 357 -18.16 9.67 -18.42
C ASP A 357 -17.93 10.95 -19.26
N ASN A 358 -16.93 11.74 -18.90
CA ASN A 358 -16.57 12.96 -19.63
C ASN A 358 -16.07 12.70 -21.07
N GLU A 359 -15.69 11.46 -21.40
CA GLU A 359 -15.29 11.04 -22.75
C GLU A 359 -16.50 10.58 -23.60
N GLY A 360 -17.73 10.67 -23.05
CA GLY A 360 -18.95 10.26 -23.71
C GLY A 360 -19.12 8.73 -23.77
N ASN A 361 -18.41 7.96 -22.95
CA ASN A 361 -18.64 6.52 -22.77
C ASN A 361 -19.83 6.31 -21.84
N GLU A 362 -20.89 5.67 -22.36
CA GLU A 362 -22.04 5.27 -21.57
C GLU A 362 -21.80 3.88 -20.97
N PHE A 363 -22.05 3.75 -19.66
CA PHE A 363 -21.93 2.52 -18.91
C PHE A 363 -23.28 2.17 -18.27
N GLU A 364 -23.64 0.90 -18.28
CA GLU A 364 -24.66 0.38 -17.37
C GLU A 364 -24.08 0.37 -15.94
N ILE A 365 -24.81 0.92 -14.96
CA ILE A 365 -24.34 1.01 -13.57
C ILE A 365 -24.45 -0.37 -12.90
N PHE A 366 -25.60 -1.04 -13.04
CA PHE A 366 -25.86 -2.38 -12.54
C PHE A 366 -26.17 -3.34 -13.68
N ILE A 367 -25.40 -4.43 -13.76
CA ILE A 367 -25.60 -5.53 -14.71
C ILE A 367 -26.52 -6.57 -14.06
N LYS A 368 -27.67 -6.84 -14.70
CA LYS A 368 -28.59 -7.89 -14.24
C LYS A 368 -28.05 -9.29 -14.54
N LYS A 369 -27.87 -10.13 -13.51
CA LYS A 369 -27.50 -11.54 -13.62
C LYS A 369 -28.52 -12.41 -12.90
N GLY A 370 -29.43 -13.02 -13.66
CA GLY A 370 -30.58 -13.72 -13.09
C GLY A 370 -31.54 -12.75 -12.40
N GLU A 371 -31.83 -13.00 -11.12
CA GLU A 371 -32.69 -12.14 -10.30
C GLU A 371 -31.93 -11.01 -9.57
N LYS A 372 -30.59 -10.98 -9.67
CA LYS A 372 -29.73 -10.03 -8.96
C LYS A 372 -29.18 -8.94 -9.87
N PHE A 373 -28.86 -7.80 -9.28
CA PHE A 373 -28.23 -6.63 -9.93
C PHE A 373 -26.83 -6.42 -9.37
N PHE A 374 -25.80 -6.53 -10.19
CA PHE A 374 -24.42 -6.37 -9.74
C PHE A 374 -23.86 -5.07 -10.28
N LEU A 375 -23.15 -4.29 -9.46
CA LEU A 375 -22.41 -3.14 -9.97
C LEU A 375 -21.49 -3.57 -11.12
N ASN A 376 -21.46 -2.76 -12.17
CA ASN A 376 -20.53 -2.95 -13.27
C ASN A 376 -19.10 -2.82 -12.72
N PRO A 377 -18.23 -3.84 -12.91
CA PRO A 377 -16.87 -3.82 -12.36
C PRO A 377 -16.05 -2.58 -12.77
N ASP A 378 -16.23 -2.07 -13.99
CA ASP A 378 -15.49 -0.89 -14.46
C ASP A 378 -15.95 0.38 -13.74
N VAL A 379 -17.26 0.58 -13.63
CA VAL A 379 -17.84 1.69 -12.86
C VAL A 379 -17.42 1.60 -11.39
N LEU A 380 -17.55 0.41 -10.78
CA LEU A 380 -17.17 0.17 -9.39
C LEU A 380 -15.70 0.49 -9.13
N ARG A 381 -14.79 0.04 -10.01
CA ARG A 381 -13.34 0.26 -9.87
C ARG A 381 -13.00 1.75 -9.85
N ASP A 382 -13.55 2.50 -10.79
CA ASP A 382 -13.21 3.91 -10.97
C ASP A 382 -13.94 4.80 -9.94
N VAL A 383 -15.20 4.47 -9.57
CA VAL A 383 -15.94 5.18 -8.52
C VAL A 383 -15.30 4.97 -7.15
N ARG A 384 -14.90 3.74 -6.79
CA ARG A 384 -14.24 3.45 -5.51
C ARG A 384 -12.96 4.25 -5.31
N LYS A 385 -12.24 4.51 -6.41
CA LYS A 385 -10.98 5.27 -6.40
C LYS A 385 -11.18 6.79 -6.60
N GLY A 386 -12.41 7.27 -6.80
CA GLY A 386 -12.68 8.68 -7.14
C GLY A 386 -12.18 9.10 -8.52
N GLU A 387 -11.86 8.13 -9.38
CA GLU A 387 -11.31 8.32 -10.73
C GLU A 387 -12.42 8.53 -11.77
N PHE A 388 -13.66 8.09 -11.52
CA PHE A 388 -14.77 8.28 -12.46
C PHE A 388 -15.18 9.75 -12.54
N LYS A 389 -15.10 10.35 -13.75
CA LYS A 389 -15.47 11.75 -14.01
C LYS A 389 -16.69 11.83 -14.92
N THR A 390 -17.69 12.60 -14.52
CA THR A 390 -18.93 12.83 -15.28
C THR A 390 -19.48 14.24 -15.04
N GLU A 391 -20.29 14.74 -15.97
CA GLU A 391 -21.14 15.92 -15.78
C GLU A 391 -22.32 15.64 -14.82
N ASP A 392 -22.80 14.38 -14.76
CA ASP A 392 -23.90 13.97 -13.87
C ASP A 392 -23.38 13.70 -12.44
N LYS A 393 -23.01 14.79 -11.76
CA LYS A 393 -22.44 14.76 -10.42
C LYS A 393 -23.38 14.15 -9.38
N ASN A 394 -24.70 14.28 -9.57
CA ASN A 394 -25.69 13.78 -8.62
C ASN A 394 -25.78 12.25 -8.65
N ASN A 395 -25.88 11.67 -9.85
CA ASN A 395 -25.88 10.22 -10.01
C ASN A 395 -24.54 9.61 -9.55
N LEU A 396 -23.41 10.23 -9.91
CA LEU A 396 -22.10 9.80 -9.41
C LEU A 396 -22.02 9.83 -7.87
N ALA A 397 -22.57 10.87 -7.23
CA ALA A 397 -22.60 10.97 -5.78
C ALA A 397 -23.43 9.85 -5.13
N ASP A 398 -24.59 9.51 -5.70
CA ASP A 398 -25.43 8.40 -5.24
C ASP A 398 -24.72 7.05 -5.41
N ILE A 399 -24.06 6.80 -6.55
CA ILE A 399 -23.28 5.57 -6.79
C ILE A 399 -22.10 5.49 -5.81
N ALA A 400 -21.35 6.58 -5.62
CA ALA A 400 -20.24 6.62 -4.68
C ALA A 400 -20.69 6.39 -3.24
N PHE A 401 -21.84 6.96 -2.87
CA PHE A 401 -22.45 6.74 -1.55
C PHE A 401 -22.89 5.28 -1.39
N TYR A 402 -23.49 4.69 -2.42
CA TYR A 402 -23.87 3.28 -2.44
C TYR A 402 -22.67 2.36 -2.23
N VAL A 403 -21.58 2.58 -2.98
CA VAL A 403 -20.32 1.82 -2.83
C VAL A 403 -19.75 1.95 -1.41
N LYS A 404 -19.81 3.15 -0.81
CA LYS A 404 -19.37 3.34 0.58
C LYS A 404 -20.23 2.55 1.58
N LYS A 405 -21.54 2.41 1.31
CA LYS A 405 -22.48 1.69 2.17
C LYS A 405 -22.30 0.18 2.12
N LEU A 406 -21.85 -0.39 1.00
CA LEU A 406 -21.52 -1.83 0.90
C LEU A 406 -20.46 -2.27 1.93
N ASN A 407 -19.58 -1.37 2.35
CA ASN A 407 -18.56 -1.64 3.38
C ASN A 407 -19.15 -1.87 4.78
N ILE A 408 -20.46 -1.83 4.98
CA ILE A 408 -21.07 -2.30 6.23
C ILE A 408 -20.62 -3.73 6.57
N LEU A 409 -20.41 -4.58 5.56
CA LEU A 409 -19.91 -5.96 5.70
C LEU A 409 -18.39 -6.09 5.77
N ASP A 410 -17.64 -4.99 5.57
CA ASP A 410 -16.18 -5.05 5.59
C ASP A 410 -15.75 -5.48 7.00
N THR A 411 -14.99 -6.55 7.15
CA THR A 411 -14.31 -6.87 8.41
C THR A 411 -13.08 -7.68 8.02
N VAL A 412 -11.91 -7.05 8.16
CA VAL A 412 -10.66 -7.59 7.63
C VAL A 412 -10.13 -8.67 8.57
N LYS A 413 -10.57 -9.90 8.37
CA LYS A 413 -10.12 -11.08 9.12
C LYS A 413 -8.99 -11.83 8.37
N PRO A 414 -8.00 -12.41 9.08
CA PRO A 414 -6.90 -13.13 8.43
C PRO A 414 -7.25 -14.58 8.02
N PHE A 415 -8.47 -15.05 8.30
CA PHE A 415 -8.95 -16.41 8.07
C PHE A 415 -10.41 -16.42 7.56
N THR A 416 -10.80 -17.52 6.93
CA THR A 416 -12.19 -17.82 6.55
C THR A 416 -12.98 -18.37 7.73
N LEU A 417 -14.32 -18.31 7.68
CA LEU A 417 -15.15 -18.88 8.75
C LEU A 417 -14.94 -20.40 8.91
N LYS A 418 -14.62 -21.10 7.82
CA LYS A 418 -14.33 -22.55 7.82
C LYS A 418 -13.02 -22.90 8.55
N GLU A 419 -12.12 -21.94 8.70
CA GLU A 419 -10.81 -22.12 9.37
C GLU A 419 -10.87 -21.89 10.88
N ILE A 420 -12.02 -21.46 11.43
CA ILE A 420 -12.13 -21.00 12.83
C ILE A 420 -11.65 -22.01 13.88
N SER A 421 -11.92 -23.30 13.70
CA SER A 421 -11.49 -24.36 14.62
C SER A 421 -9.97 -24.55 14.61
N GLN A 422 -9.35 -24.50 13.42
CA GLN A 422 -7.89 -24.57 13.28
C GLN A 422 -7.23 -23.32 13.88
N VAL A 423 -7.86 -22.16 13.73
CA VAL A 423 -7.43 -20.90 14.34
C VAL A 423 -7.49 -21.00 15.87
N GLU A 424 -8.56 -21.57 16.42
CA GLU A 424 -8.70 -21.81 17.86
C GLU A 424 -7.59 -22.68 18.44
N ASP A 425 -7.30 -23.81 17.81
CA ASP A 425 -6.21 -24.69 18.23
C ASP A 425 -4.85 -23.96 18.20
N ASN A 426 -4.58 -23.22 17.12
CA ASN A 426 -3.35 -22.45 16.97
C ASN A 426 -3.21 -21.35 18.03
N ILE A 427 -4.29 -20.64 18.36
CA ILE A 427 -4.29 -19.60 19.40
C ILE A 427 -4.03 -20.21 20.77
N ASN A 428 -4.62 -21.36 21.07
CA ASN A 428 -4.39 -22.06 22.33
C ASN A 428 -2.94 -22.50 22.49
N ILE A 429 -2.33 -23.01 21.42
CA ILE A 429 -0.91 -23.35 21.36
C ILE A 429 -0.05 -22.10 21.55
N ALA A 430 -0.28 -21.05 20.77
CA ALA A 430 0.46 -19.79 20.84
C ALA A 430 0.42 -19.16 22.23
N ARG A 431 -0.77 -19.14 22.86
CA ARG A 431 -0.95 -18.64 24.23
C ARG A 431 -0.14 -19.46 25.23
N SER A 432 -0.21 -20.79 25.14
CA SER A 432 0.54 -21.66 26.05
C SER A 432 2.04 -21.43 25.93
N LEU A 433 2.57 -21.34 24.71
CA LEU A 433 3.98 -21.06 24.44
C LEU A 433 4.38 -19.66 24.93
N SER A 434 3.57 -18.64 24.65
CA SER A 434 3.79 -17.27 25.12
C SER A 434 3.90 -17.20 26.64
N GLU A 435 2.98 -17.83 27.38
CA GLU A 435 3.01 -17.83 28.85
C GLU A 435 4.28 -18.48 29.41
N LYS A 436 4.69 -19.61 28.84
CA LYS A 436 5.94 -20.29 29.22
C LYS A 436 7.16 -19.40 28.97
N ILE A 437 7.23 -18.78 27.79
CA ILE A 437 8.31 -17.85 27.41
C ILE A 437 8.36 -16.66 28.37
N LYS A 438 7.22 -16.04 28.69
CA LYS A 438 7.14 -14.90 29.63
C LYS A 438 7.60 -15.25 31.03
N LYS A 439 7.22 -16.43 31.52
CA LYS A 439 7.63 -16.94 32.84
C LYS A 439 9.08 -17.41 32.86
N GLY A 440 9.68 -17.59 31.70
CA GLY A 440 11.04 -18.06 31.57
C GLY A 440 11.20 -19.55 31.80
N GLU A 441 10.12 -20.31 31.60
CA GLU A 441 10.15 -21.77 31.67
C GLU A 441 11.02 -22.34 30.56
N VAL A 442 11.68 -23.47 30.84
CA VAL A 442 12.45 -24.19 29.83
C VAL A 442 11.46 -24.88 28.90
N LEU A 443 11.50 -24.51 27.61
CA LEU A 443 10.70 -25.15 26.58
C LEU A 443 11.32 -26.48 26.17
N GLU A 444 10.48 -27.48 25.92
CA GLU A 444 10.94 -28.72 25.28
C GLU A 444 11.35 -28.46 23.83
N ASN A 445 12.24 -29.28 23.23
CA ASN A 445 12.70 -29.09 21.85
C ASN A 445 11.53 -28.94 20.84
N ARG A 446 10.48 -29.75 21.00
CA ARG A 446 9.28 -29.67 20.15
C ARG A 446 8.54 -28.35 20.32
N GLU A 447 8.51 -27.79 21.54
CA GLU A 447 7.88 -26.50 21.82
C GLU A 447 8.67 -25.34 21.23
N VAL A 448 10.00 -25.43 21.26
CA VAL A 448 10.90 -24.49 20.58
C VAL A 448 10.67 -24.53 19.07
N GLU A 449 10.64 -25.72 18.47
CA GLU A 449 10.36 -25.89 17.04
C GLU A 449 9.00 -25.31 16.65
N LEU A 450 7.94 -25.60 17.43
CA LEU A 450 6.61 -25.05 17.19
C LEU A 450 6.56 -23.53 17.32
N ALA A 451 7.18 -22.96 18.35
CA ALA A 451 7.23 -21.50 18.54
C ALA A 451 7.99 -20.83 17.39
N ALA A 452 9.13 -21.39 16.99
CA ALA A 452 9.93 -20.87 15.88
C ALA A 452 9.20 -20.96 14.53
N ASP A 453 8.53 -22.08 14.24
CA ASP A 453 7.69 -22.23 13.05
C ASP A 453 6.59 -21.17 12.99
N MET A 454 5.88 -20.95 14.10
CA MET A 454 4.84 -19.92 14.18
C MET A 454 5.41 -18.51 14.00
N LEU A 455 6.56 -18.19 14.61
CA LEU A 455 7.17 -16.85 14.52
C LEU A 455 7.78 -16.54 13.15
N ARG A 456 8.28 -17.57 12.44
CA ARG A 456 8.88 -17.44 11.11
C ARG A 456 7.89 -17.48 9.97
N SER A 457 6.70 -18.02 10.19
CA SER A 457 5.68 -18.15 9.16
C SER A 457 4.70 -16.99 9.16
N GLU A 458 4.19 -16.65 7.98
CA GLU A 458 3.10 -15.69 7.85
C GLU A 458 1.79 -16.29 8.39
N GLU A 459 1.09 -15.54 9.25
CA GLU A 459 -0.14 -16.02 9.89
C GLU A 459 -1.25 -16.32 8.88
N LYS A 460 -1.33 -15.50 7.82
CA LYS A 460 -2.30 -15.69 6.74
C LYS A 460 -1.93 -16.88 5.87
N ASP A 461 -0.65 -17.21 5.70
CA ASP A 461 -0.26 -18.29 4.80
C ASP A 461 1.09 -18.87 5.22
N ARG A 462 1.04 -20.00 5.94
CA ARG A 462 2.22 -20.65 6.50
C ARG A 462 3.18 -21.23 5.45
N ALA A 463 2.89 -21.12 4.15
CA ALA A 463 3.88 -21.41 3.11
C ALA A 463 4.93 -20.29 2.96
N TYR A 464 4.68 -19.10 3.53
CA TYR A 464 5.50 -17.91 3.39
C TYR A 464 6.13 -17.49 4.71
N THR A 465 7.23 -16.76 4.60
CA THR A 465 7.90 -16.13 5.74
C THR A 465 7.06 -15.02 6.37
N SER A 466 7.15 -14.85 7.68
CA SER A 466 6.72 -13.63 8.36
C SER A 466 7.57 -12.45 7.87
N LYS A 467 7.07 -11.21 8.02
CA LYS A 467 7.80 -10.01 7.60
C LYS A 467 9.23 -9.92 8.17
N SER A 468 9.41 -10.27 9.44
CA SER A 468 10.72 -10.32 10.09
C SER A 468 11.68 -11.32 9.44
N GLU A 469 11.18 -12.52 9.15
CA GLU A 469 11.97 -13.56 8.50
C GLU A 469 12.24 -13.23 7.03
N PHE A 470 11.29 -12.59 6.33
CA PHE A 470 11.45 -12.08 4.97
C PHE A 470 12.61 -11.07 4.89
N ASN A 471 12.57 -10.00 5.69
CA ASN A 471 13.59 -8.96 5.69
C ASN A 471 14.98 -9.54 5.98
N LYS A 472 15.08 -10.38 7.02
CA LYS A 472 16.33 -11.04 7.39
C LYS A 472 16.91 -11.89 6.25
N ARG A 473 16.10 -12.74 5.63
CA ARG A 473 16.57 -13.60 4.53
C ARG A 473 16.95 -12.78 3.31
N ALA A 474 16.14 -11.78 2.95
CA ALA A 474 16.38 -10.94 1.79
C ALA A 474 17.68 -10.11 1.94
N VAL A 475 17.91 -9.52 3.12
CA VAL A 475 19.15 -8.79 3.46
C VAL A 475 20.39 -9.69 3.41
N ALA A 476 20.24 -10.98 3.71
CA ALA A 476 21.34 -11.94 3.68
C ALA A 476 21.68 -12.47 2.26
N MET A 477 20.82 -12.26 1.26
CA MET A 477 21.05 -12.73 -0.11
C MET A 477 22.08 -11.85 -0.82
N SER A 478 23.16 -12.45 -1.31
CA SER A 478 24.20 -11.72 -2.04
C SER A 478 23.76 -11.24 -3.42
N GLU A 479 22.73 -11.86 -3.98
CA GLU A 479 22.14 -11.50 -5.28
C GLU A 479 20.61 -11.59 -5.22
N CYS A 480 19.96 -10.61 -4.57
CA CYS A 480 18.51 -10.64 -4.35
C CYS A 480 17.73 -9.93 -5.47
N ALA A 481 16.77 -10.61 -6.11
CA ALA A 481 15.76 -9.99 -6.96
C ALA A 481 14.40 -9.97 -6.25
N TYR A 482 13.69 -8.85 -6.33
CA TYR A 482 12.34 -8.70 -5.79
C TYR A 482 11.31 -8.89 -6.90
N VAL A 483 10.33 -9.74 -6.61
CA VAL A 483 9.19 -9.98 -7.50
C VAL A 483 7.91 -9.57 -6.80
N SER A 484 7.30 -8.47 -7.23
CA SER A 484 6.01 -8.03 -6.71
C SER A 484 4.87 -8.58 -7.55
N LEU A 485 3.90 -9.18 -6.88
CA LEU A 485 2.71 -9.79 -7.44
C LEU A 485 1.47 -9.12 -6.86
N ASP A 486 0.63 -8.54 -7.71
CA ASP A 486 -0.61 -7.85 -7.29
C ASP A 486 -1.81 -8.57 -7.92
N VAL A 487 -2.75 -8.98 -7.06
CA VAL A 487 -3.96 -9.71 -7.44
C VAL A 487 -5.01 -8.76 -8.01
N LEU A 488 -5.29 -8.93 -9.29
CA LEU A 488 -6.24 -8.09 -10.02
C LEU A 488 -7.63 -8.11 -9.36
N ASP A 489 -8.20 -6.90 -9.26
CA ASP A 489 -9.59 -6.62 -8.88
C ASP A 489 -10.05 -7.19 -7.53
N LEU A 490 -9.15 -7.51 -6.60
CA LEU A 490 -9.53 -8.10 -5.32
C LEU A 490 -10.58 -7.26 -4.57
N GLY A 491 -10.35 -5.94 -4.43
CA GLY A 491 -11.33 -5.06 -3.78
C GLY A 491 -12.61 -4.82 -4.60
N VAL A 492 -12.61 -5.10 -5.91
CA VAL A 492 -13.83 -5.04 -6.74
C VAL A 492 -14.65 -6.31 -6.45
N ASP A 493 -14.00 -7.47 -6.50
CA ASP A 493 -14.62 -8.77 -6.21
C ASP A 493 -15.21 -8.81 -4.80
N GLN A 494 -14.50 -8.28 -3.81
CA GLN A 494 -14.98 -8.18 -2.42
C GLN A 494 -16.27 -7.35 -2.31
N LEU A 495 -16.36 -6.21 -3.00
CA LEU A 495 -17.57 -5.39 -2.99
C LEU A 495 -18.74 -6.04 -3.75
N LEU A 496 -18.44 -6.80 -4.81
CA LEU A 496 -19.46 -7.60 -5.51
C LEU A 496 -19.95 -8.78 -4.66
N GLU A 497 -19.08 -9.36 -3.83
CA GLU A 497 -19.46 -10.34 -2.80
C GLU A 497 -20.39 -9.71 -1.76
N TYR A 498 -20.09 -8.51 -1.28
CA TYR A 498 -20.93 -7.78 -0.33
C TYR A 498 -22.29 -7.43 -0.91
N GLU A 499 -22.32 -6.92 -2.15
CA GLU A 499 -23.54 -6.70 -2.92
C GLU A 499 -24.41 -7.98 -3.00
N ASN A 500 -23.77 -9.11 -3.30
CA ASN A 500 -24.44 -10.40 -3.41
C ASN A 500 -25.11 -10.82 -2.09
N ILE A 501 -24.40 -10.64 -0.97
CA ILE A 501 -24.86 -10.95 0.38
C ILE A 501 -26.06 -10.07 0.74
N LEU A 502 -25.97 -8.76 0.53
CA LEU A 502 -27.05 -7.82 0.88
C LEU A 502 -28.33 -8.12 0.10
N GLN A 503 -28.23 -8.47 -1.19
CA GLN A 503 -29.39 -8.91 -1.97
C GLN A 503 -30.00 -10.24 -1.53
N ASP A 504 -29.23 -11.13 -0.88
CA ASP A 504 -29.80 -12.33 -0.27
C ASP A 504 -30.50 -12.03 1.05
N VAL A 505 -30.01 -11.06 1.82
CA VAL A 505 -30.69 -10.54 3.01
C VAL A 505 -32.02 -9.88 2.64
N ASP A 506 -32.07 -9.16 1.52
CA ASP A 506 -33.28 -8.48 1.03
C ASP A 506 -34.46 -9.42 0.69
N LYS A 507 -34.20 -10.73 0.53
CA LYS A 507 -35.23 -11.76 0.29
C LYS A 507 -35.96 -12.19 1.56
N VAL A 508 -35.48 -11.75 2.72
CA VAL A 508 -35.99 -12.12 4.04
C VAL A 508 -36.47 -10.85 4.77
N SER A 509 -37.49 -10.99 5.63
CA SER A 509 -38.08 -9.86 6.37
C SER A 509 -38.24 -10.15 7.87
N GLY A 510 -38.35 -9.08 8.65
CA GLY A 510 -38.49 -9.13 10.11
C GLY A 510 -37.27 -9.74 10.79
N LYS A 511 -37.46 -10.37 11.95
CA LYS A 511 -36.37 -10.96 12.74
C LYS A 511 -35.43 -11.88 11.94
N LYS A 512 -35.99 -12.67 11.02
CA LYS A 512 -35.20 -13.58 10.18
C LYS A 512 -34.21 -12.84 9.26
N LYS A 513 -34.48 -11.57 8.94
CA LYS A 513 -33.57 -10.72 8.14
C LYS A 513 -32.28 -10.45 8.91
N MET A 514 -32.39 -10.08 10.18
CA MET A 514 -31.22 -9.82 11.04
C MET A 514 -30.45 -11.10 11.35
N ASP A 515 -31.15 -12.20 11.65
CA ASP A 515 -30.52 -13.52 11.81
C ASP A 515 -29.71 -13.88 10.54
N LYS A 516 -30.27 -13.65 9.35
CA LYS A 516 -29.59 -13.91 8.07
C LYS A 516 -28.42 -12.96 7.81
N PHE A 517 -28.56 -11.68 8.14
CA PHE A 517 -27.50 -10.70 7.99
C PHE A 517 -26.30 -11.05 8.87
N ASN A 518 -26.51 -11.32 10.16
CA ASN A 518 -25.43 -11.70 11.07
C ASN A 518 -24.73 -12.99 10.62
N GLU A 519 -25.50 -14.02 10.23
CA GLU A 519 -24.96 -15.27 9.69
C GLU A 519 -24.04 -15.01 8.48
N LEU A 520 -24.51 -14.24 7.50
CA LEU A 520 -23.73 -13.98 6.27
C LEU A 520 -22.56 -13.02 6.51
N ALA A 521 -22.71 -12.03 7.39
CA ALA A 521 -21.66 -11.09 7.76
C ALA A 521 -20.44 -11.79 8.39
N LEU A 522 -20.65 -12.88 9.13
CA LEU A 522 -19.54 -13.70 9.65
C LEU A 522 -18.71 -14.34 8.54
N SER A 523 -19.31 -14.63 7.38
CA SER A 523 -18.64 -15.22 6.21
C SER A 523 -18.21 -14.22 5.14
N ALA A 524 -18.54 -12.93 5.32
CA ALA A 524 -18.23 -11.90 4.34
C ALA A 524 -16.71 -11.78 4.13
N GLY A 525 -16.26 -11.84 2.87
CA GLY A 525 -14.85 -11.82 2.50
C GLY A 525 -14.17 -13.20 2.47
N ASP A 526 -14.91 -14.28 2.78
CA ASP A 526 -14.37 -15.65 2.70
C ASP A 526 -13.97 -16.00 1.26
N LEU A 527 -14.79 -15.66 0.26
CA LEU A 527 -14.48 -15.95 -1.14
C LEU A 527 -13.21 -15.21 -1.59
N THR A 528 -13.09 -13.96 -1.17
CA THR A 528 -11.91 -13.12 -1.42
C THR A 528 -10.66 -13.72 -0.77
N THR A 529 -10.77 -14.20 0.47
CA THR A 529 -9.67 -14.86 1.20
C THR A 529 -9.29 -16.19 0.55
N GLU A 530 -10.26 -17.02 0.17
CA GLU A 530 -10.04 -18.29 -0.54
C GLU A 530 -9.32 -18.05 -1.89
N LYS A 531 -9.70 -17.00 -2.64
CA LYS A 531 -9.03 -16.60 -3.88
C LYS A 531 -7.56 -16.24 -3.64
N LEU A 532 -7.26 -15.49 -2.57
CA LEU A 532 -5.88 -15.17 -2.18
C LEU A 532 -5.07 -16.42 -1.80
N ARG A 533 -5.68 -17.37 -1.07
CA ARG A 533 -5.03 -18.66 -0.74
C ARG A 533 -4.72 -19.47 -1.99
N ASP A 534 -5.66 -19.57 -2.93
CA ASP A 534 -5.44 -20.27 -4.20
C ASP A 534 -4.35 -19.61 -5.04
N PHE A 535 -4.35 -18.28 -5.13
CA PHE A 535 -3.28 -17.49 -5.75
C PHE A 535 -1.90 -17.84 -5.16
N ARG A 536 -1.76 -17.74 -3.83
CA ARG A 536 -0.50 -18.01 -3.12
C ARG A 536 -0.06 -19.46 -3.24
N LYS A 537 -1.00 -20.41 -3.24
CA LYS A 537 -0.71 -21.83 -3.49
C LYS A 537 -0.15 -22.05 -4.89
N LYS A 538 -0.68 -21.36 -5.91
CA LYS A 538 -0.14 -21.44 -7.28
C LYS A 538 1.25 -20.85 -7.38
N VAL A 539 1.50 -19.70 -6.73
CA VAL A 539 2.85 -19.11 -6.62
C VAL A 539 3.82 -20.12 -6.00
N ALA A 540 3.44 -20.74 -4.88
CA ALA A 540 4.28 -21.74 -4.21
C ALA A 540 4.60 -22.95 -5.08
N GLN A 541 3.62 -23.43 -5.86
CA GLN A 541 3.83 -24.52 -6.84
C GLN A 541 4.80 -24.13 -7.94
N VAL A 542 4.70 -22.90 -8.46
CA VAL A 542 5.66 -22.37 -9.44
C VAL A 542 7.04 -22.28 -8.80
N CYS A 543 7.16 -21.74 -7.59
CA CYS A 543 8.43 -21.65 -6.90
C CYS A 543 9.11 -23.04 -6.76
N LYS A 544 8.35 -24.03 -6.32
CA LYS A 544 8.83 -25.41 -6.22
C LYS A 544 9.32 -25.97 -7.55
N LYS A 545 8.58 -25.72 -8.65
CA LYS A 545 8.96 -26.16 -10.00
C LYS A 545 10.31 -25.59 -10.46
N PHE A 546 10.65 -24.38 -10.04
CA PHE A 546 11.89 -23.70 -10.42
C PHE A 546 13.09 -24.00 -9.51
N GLY A 547 12.89 -24.86 -8.51
CA GLY A 547 13.95 -25.37 -7.64
C GLY A 547 14.24 -24.49 -6.42
N PHE A 548 13.32 -23.60 -6.04
CA PHE A 548 13.42 -22.94 -4.74
C PHE A 548 13.26 -24.00 -3.63
N LYS A 549 14.09 -23.91 -2.58
CA LYS A 549 14.20 -24.92 -1.52
C LYS A 549 12.84 -25.31 -0.94
N ASP A 550 12.69 -26.58 -0.58
CA ASP A 550 11.55 -27.03 0.23
C ASP A 550 11.58 -26.30 1.59
N GLY A 551 10.47 -25.69 1.98
CA GLY A 551 10.34 -24.88 3.21
C GLY A 551 9.53 -23.60 2.99
N LEU A 552 9.69 -22.64 3.90
CA LEU A 552 9.05 -21.32 3.78
C LEU A 552 9.63 -20.56 2.58
N ILE A 553 8.75 -20.10 1.70
CA ILE A 553 9.09 -19.21 0.59
C ILE A 553 9.40 -17.84 1.19
N THR A 554 10.56 -17.28 0.83
CA THR A 554 10.94 -15.92 1.23
C THR A 554 10.05 -14.91 0.51
N GLY A 555 8.90 -14.63 1.10
CA GLY A 555 7.95 -13.65 0.58
C GLY A 555 7.18 -12.94 1.67
N GLU A 556 6.89 -11.67 1.44
CA GLU A 556 6.07 -10.81 2.29
C GLU A 556 4.64 -10.78 1.75
N VAL A 557 3.68 -11.15 2.61
CA VAL A 557 2.27 -11.30 2.25
C VAL A 557 1.48 -10.04 2.62
N GLY A 558 1.09 -9.27 1.61
CA GLY A 558 0.24 -8.10 1.72
C GLY A 558 -1.26 -8.42 1.80
N GLY A 559 -2.09 -7.39 1.54
CA GLY A 559 -3.53 -7.54 1.39
C GLY A 559 -3.87 -8.24 0.07
N ASP A 560 -3.73 -7.51 -1.02
CA ASP A 560 -3.84 -7.96 -2.41
C ASP A 560 -2.48 -8.21 -3.08
N GLU A 561 -1.38 -7.97 -2.37
CA GLU A 561 -0.01 -8.03 -2.89
C GLU A 561 0.80 -9.17 -2.25
N LEU A 562 1.81 -9.66 -2.97
CA LEU A 562 2.82 -10.62 -2.52
C LEU A 562 4.17 -10.22 -3.10
N ALA A 563 5.14 -9.90 -2.25
CA ALA A 563 6.52 -9.64 -2.67
C ALA A 563 7.37 -10.89 -2.41
N LEU A 564 8.12 -11.37 -3.39
CA LEU A 564 9.08 -12.46 -3.25
C LEU A 564 10.51 -11.92 -3.28
N ALA A 565 11.39 -12.47 -2.45
CA ALA A 565 12.83 -12.24 -2.52
C ALA A 565 13.51 -13.51 -3.06
N ILE A 566 14.23 -13.35 -4.17
CA ILE A 566 14.76 -14.46 -4.97
C ILE A 566 16.28 -14.35 -5.01
N ASP A 567 16.96 -15.39 -4.54
CA ASP A 567 18.40 -15.53 -4.71
C ASP A 567 18.71 -15.91 -6.17
N THR A 568 19.32 -14.97 -6.88
CA THR A 568 19.66 -15.07 -8.31
C THR A 568 21.10 -15.50 -8.55
N SER A 569 21.90 -15.72 -7.49
CA SER A 569 23.32 -16.11 -7.59
C SER A 569 23.58 -17.36 -8.44
N ASN A 570 22.59 -18.24 -8.51
CA ASN A 570 22.65 -19.49 -9.27
C ASN A 570 21.55 -19.60 -10.35
N MET A 571 20.94 -18.48 -10.75
CA MET A 571 19.85 -18.44 -11.72
C MET A 571 20.25 -17.57 -12.93
N SER A 572 20.22 -18.14 -14.14
CA SER A 572 20.40 -17.34 -15.36
C SER A 572 19.23 -16.39 -15.56
N GLU A 573 19.46 -15.28 -16.27
CA GLU A 573 18.39 -14.33 -16.62
C GLU A 573 17.24 -15.01 -17.36
N GLU A 574 17.54 -15.89 -18.31
CA GLU A 574 16.53 -16.68 -19.05
C GLU A 574 15.66 -17.53 -18.12
N LYS A 575 16.27 -18.20 -17.12
CA LYS A 575 15.53 -19.01 -16.15
C LYS A 575 14.67 -18.15 -15.22
N LEU A 576 15.14 -16.96 -14.87
CA LEU A 576 14.37 -16.00 -14.10
C LEU A 576 13.17 -15.49 -14.90
N ASP A 577 13.36 -15.20 -16.19
CA ASP A 577 12.27 -14.74 -17.06
C ASP A 577 11.22 -15.86 -17.27
N ASP A 578 11.65 -17.11 -17.46
CA ASP A 578 10.77 -18.29 -17.48
C ASP A 578 9.96 -18.45 -16.18
N PHE A 579 10.59 -18.17 -15.03
CA PHE A 579 9.94 -18.20 -13.74
C PHE A 579 8.84 -17.15 -13.62
N LEU A 580 9.13 -15.90 -14.01
CA LEU A 580 8.17 -14.79 -13.98
C LEU A 580 6.99 -15.06 -14.90
N PHE A 581 7.25 -15.64 -16.07
CA PHE A 581 6.22 -16.04 -16.99
C PHE A 581 5.33 -17.14 -16.40
N ALA A 582 5.93 -18.17 -15.81
CA ALA A 582 5.18 -19.23 -15.14
C ALA A 582 4.34 -18.70 -13.97
N LEU A 583 4.82 -17.70 -13.23
CA LEU A 583 4.02 -16.99 -12.23
C LEU A 583 2.82 -16.34 -12.92
N LYS A 584 3.05 -15.43 -13.86
CA LYS A 584 2.00 -14.67 -14.55
C LYS A 584 0.91 -15.55 -15.16
N GLU A 585 1.31 -16.59 -15.89
CA GLU A 585 0.37 -17.53 -16.52
C GLU A 585 -0.49 -18.29 -15.51
N LYS A 586 0.11 -18.72 -14.38
CA LYS A 586 -0.59 -19.53 -13.39
C LYS A 586 -1.46 -18.69 -12.48
N THR A 587 -1.09 -17.45 -12.23
CA THR A 587 -1.73 -16.61 -11.22
C THR A 587 -2.67 -15.55 -11.80
N ASN A 588 -2.49 -15.19 -13.07
CA ASN A 588 -3.15 -14.03 -13.69
C ASN A 588 -2.90 -12.73 -12.91
N THR A 589 -1.67 -12.52 -12.41
CA THR A 589 -1.27 -11.33 -11.63
C THR A 589 -0.32 -10.42 -12.40
N ARG A 590 -0.16 -9.19 -11.91
CA ARG A 590 0.93 -8.30 -12.32
C ARG A 590 2.24 -8.94 -11.83
N VAL A 591 3.28 -9.01 -12.66
CA VAL A 591 4.57 -9.58 -12.29
C VAL A 591 5.66 -8.60 -12.70
N ILE A 592 6.54 -8.27 -11.76
CA ILE A 592 7.59 -7.26 -11.93
C ILE A 592 8.90 -7.80 -11.39
N LYS A 593 10.01 -7.53 -12.09
CA LYS A 593 11.37 -7.92 -11.70
C LYS A 593 12.16 -6.66 -11.35
N THR A 594 12.66 -6.56 -10.12
CA THR A 594 13.57 -5.47 -9.76
C THR A 594 14.75 -5.95 -8.90
N VAL A 595 15.87 -5.23 -9.01
CA VAL A 595 17.25 -5.69 -9.27
C VAL A 595 18.04 -6.23 -8.07
N VAL A 596 18.98 -7.10 -8.44
CA VAL A 596 20.13 -7.65 -7.71
C VAL A 596 20.87 -6.58 -6.88
N ALA A 597 20.79 -6.70 -5.56
CA ALA A 597 21.78 -6.08 -4.67
C ALA A 597 23.04 -6.95 -4.63
N LYS A 598 24.00 -6.71 -5.54
CA LYS A 598 25.41 -7.08 -5.33
C LYS A 598 26.09 -5.88 -4.71
N SER A 599 26.39 -5.92 -3.42
CA SER A 599 27.64 -5.28 -3.01
C SER A 599 28.76 -6.23 -3.42
N GLU A 600 29.72 -5.74 -4.18
CA GLU A 600 31.03 -6.39 -4.24
C GLU A 600 31.57 -6.37 -2.81
N LYS A 601 31.29 -7.43 -2.03
CA LYS A 601 31.72 -7.50 -0.63
C LYS A 601 33.23 -7.63 -0.59
N SER A 602 33.90 -6.53 -0.27
CA SER A 602 35.09 -6.54 0.58
C SER A 602 34.76 -6.07 2.00
N VAL A 603 33.58 -6.41 2.53
CA VAL A 603 33.18 -6.02 3.90
C VAL A 603 33.18 -7.28 4.77
N SER A 604 34.21 -7.39 5.59
CA SER A 604 34.49 -8.52 6.49
C SER A 604 33.98 -8.31 7.91
N LEU A 605 33.11 -7.33 8.17
CA LEU A 605 32.68 -6.95 9.51
C LEU A 605 31.15 -6.81 9.59
N GLU A 606 30.59 -7.24 10.72
CA GLU A 606 29.18 -7.08 11.14
C GLU A 606 28.72 -5.60 11.24
N SER A 607 29.54 -4.62 10.81
CA SER A 607 29.36 -3.20 11.11
C SER A 607 28.36 -2.44 10.23
N ASP A 608 27.91 -2.97 9.09
CA ASP A 608 27.08 -2.20 8.14
C ASP A 608 25.72 -2.88 7.84
N GLN A 609 25.07 -3.47 8.86
CA GLN A 609 23.70 -4.03 8.75
C GLN A 609 22.70 -2.97 8.24
N GLN A 610 22.87 -1.73 8.68
CA GLN A 610 22.05 -0.60 8.28
C GLN A 610 22.09 -0.37 6.76
N GLU A 611 23.28 -0.37 6.15
CA GLU A 611 23.45 -0.18 4.70
C GLU A 611 22.78 -1.31 3.90
N LEU A 612 22.90 -2.55 4.39
CA LEU A 612 22.25 -3.70 3.73
C LEU A 612 20.73 -3.62 3.80
N VAL A 613 20.19 -3.20 4.94
CA VAL A 613 18.75 -2.99 5.13
C VAL A 613 18.25 -1.84 4.26
N GLU A 614 18.99 -0.73 4.19
CA GLU A 614 18.64 0.41 3.35
C GLU A 614 18.60 0.01 1.87
N SER A 615 19.60 -0.71 1.39
CA SER A 615 19.64 -1.23 0.02
C SER A 615 18.47 -2.18 -0.29
N HIS A 616 18.14 -3.08 0.65
CA HIS A 616 16.98 -3.96 0.56
C HIS A 616 15.68 -3.17 0.39
N LEU A 617 15.47 -2.16 1.23
CA LEU A 617 14.27 -1.34 1.18
C LEU A 617 14.22 -0.50 -0.11
N GLN A 618 15.36 0.01 -0.61
CA GLN A 618 15.42 0.79 -1.85
C GLN A 618 14.99 -0.07 -3.04
N ALA A 619 15.38 -1.35 -3.05
CA ALA A 619 14.94 -2.29 -4.05
C ALA A 619 13.43 -2.58 -3.97
N LEU A 620 12.86 -2.71 -2.76
CA LEU A 620 11.40 -2.84 -2.58
C LEU A 620 10.65 -1.61 -3.10
N LYS A 621 11.09 -0.39 -2.76
CA LYS A 621 10.48 0.86 -3.24
C LYS A 621 10.52 0.96 -4.77
N ARG A 622 11.61 0.53 -5.41
CA ARG A 622 11.69 0.44 -6.88
C ARG A 622 10.76 -0.62 -7.46
N ALA A 623 10.57 -1.76 -6.79
CA ALA A 623 9.58 -2.75 -7.20
C ALA A 623 8.16 -2.17 -7.16
N GLU A 624 7.82 -1.39 -6.12
CA GLU A 624 6.54 -0.67 -6.02
C GLU A 624 6.33 0.36 -7.14
N ALA A 625 7.37 1.11 -7.51
CA ALA A 625 7.32 2.03 -8.65
C ALA A 625 7.02 1.29 -9.97
N GLY A 626 7.61 0.11 -10.18
CA GLY A 626 7.23 -0.77 -11.29
C GLY A 626 5.75 -1.16 -11.27
N VAL A 627 5.17 -1.42 -10.09
CA VAL A 627 3.74 -1.79 -9.94
C VAL A 627 2.84 -0.67 -10.44
N ALA A 628 3.22 0.60 -10.23
CA ALA A 628 2.50 1.75 -10.78
C ALA A 628 2.50 1.74 -12.32
N ILE A 629 3.65 1.45 -12.96
CA ILE A 629 3.76 1.32 -14.41
C ILE A 629 2.84 0.22 -14.94
N ALA A 630 2.85 -0.95 -14.31
CA ALA A 630 1.96 -2.06 -14.69
C ALA A 630 0.47 -1.69 -14.56
N LYS A 631 0.11 -0.92 -13.52
CA LYS A 631 -1.25 -0.39 -13.33
C LYS A 631 -1.65 0.59 -14.44
N ASP A 632 -0.72 1.41 -14.94
CA ASP A 632 -0.98 2.34 -16.04
C ASP A 632 -1.18 1.63 -17.39
N ILE A 633 -0.38 0.59 -17.66
CA ILE A 633 -0.55 -0.24 -18.87
C ILE A 633 -1.92 -0.93 -18.87
N GLU A 634 -2.36 -1.46 -17.72
CA GLU A 634 -3.70 -2.05 -17.58
C GLU A 634 -4.82 -1.00 -17.74
N LYS A 635 -4.66 0.20 -17.20
CA LYS A 635 -5.60 1.31 -17.42
C LYS A 635 -5.73 1.63 -18.91
N ALA A 636 -4.61 1.69 -19.63
CA ALA A 636 -4.60 1.89 -21.07
C ALA A 636 -5.25 0.72 -21.83
N GLU A 637 -5.00 -0.54 -21.44
CA GLU A 637 -5.68 -1.72 -22.01
C GLU A 637 -7.21 -1.59 -21.90
N ARG A 638 -7.72 -1.17 -20.74
CA ARG A 638 -9.17 -0.96 -20.53
C ARG A 638 -9.72 0.13 -21.46
N LYS A 639 -9.06 1.28 -21.53
CA LYS A 639 -9.46 2.38 -22.42
C LYS A 639 -9.47 1.95 -23.89
N LEU A 640 -8.44 1.22 -24.33
CA LEU A 640 -8.36 0.69 -25.68
C LEU A 640 -9.47 -0.34 -25.96
N ASN A 641 -9.85 -1.17 -24.99
CA ASN A 641 -10.99 -2.08 -25.12
C ASN A 641 -12.34 -1.33 -25.24
N LEU A 642 -12.51 -0.20 -24.54
CA LEU A 642 -13.69 0.65 -24.71
C LEU A 642 -13.72 1.29 -26.10
N LEU A 643 -12.58 1.80 -26.55
CA LEU A 643 -12.44 2.35 -27.89
C LEU A 643 -12.71 1.30 -28.98
N LEU A 644 -12.22 0.07 -28.80
CA LEU A 644 -12.45 -1.06 -29.70
C LEU A 644 -13.95 -1.31 -29.91
N LYS A 645 -14.72 -1.30 -28.82
CA LYS A 645 -16.18 -1.49 -28.87
C LYS A 645 -16.89 -0.34 -29.60
N LYS A 646 -16.39 0.89 -29.48
CA LYS A 646 -17.03 2.09 -30.03
C LYS A 646 -16.66 2.38 -31.48
N GLN A 647 -15.37 2.32 -31.80
CA GLN A 647 -14.79 2.83 -33.04
C GLN A 647 -14.21 1.72 -33.92
N GLY A 648 -14.27 0.46 -33.46
CA GLY A 648 -13.82 -0.70 -34.21
C GLY A 648 -12.31 -0.93 -34.17
N GLU A 649 -11.91 -2.06 -34.75
CA GLU A 649 -10.56 -2.61 -34.63
C GLU A 649 -9.48 -1.77 -35.33
N GLU A 650 -9.79 -1.20 -36.50
CA GLU A 650 -8.80 -0.44 -37.28
C GLU A 650 -8.35 0.84 -36.57
N THR A 651 -9.28 1.55 -35.92
CA THR A 651 -8.97 2.75 -35.13
C THR A 651 -8.03 2.41 -33.98
N VAL A 652 -8.31 1.32 -33.26
CA VAL A 652 -7.46 0.84 -32.17
C VAL A 652 -6.08 0.41 -32.68
N LYS A 653 -6.01 -0.32 -33.80
CA LYS A 653 -4.74 -0.73 -34.42
C LYS A 653 -3.86 0.44 -34.83
N GLN A 654 -4.45 1.56 -35.25
CA GLN A 654 -3.73 2.79 -35.54
C GLN A 654 -3.18 3.42 -34.25
N GLN A 655 -4.01 3.54 -33.22
CA GLN A 655 -3.62 4.14 -31.94
C GLN A 655 -2.55 3.34 -31.19
N ILE A 656 -2.62 2.01 -31.22
CA ILE A 656 -1.56 1.16 -30.63
C ILE A 656 -0.35 0.99 -31.56
N GLY A 657 -0.33 1.62 -32.74
CA GLY A 657 0.76 1.53 -33.72
C GLY A 657 2.14 1.81 -33.12
N PRO A 658 2.34 2.92 -32.39
CA PRO A 658 3.58 3.23 -31.66
C PRO A 658 3.88 2.27 -30.51
N LEU A 659 2.84 1.65 -29.94
CA LEU A 659 2.91 0.71 -28.82
C LEU A 659 2.85 -0.76 -29.27
N ARG A 660 3.16 -1.02 -30.56
CA ARG A 660 3.20 -2.38 -31.12
C ARG A 660 4.28 -3.18 -30.40
N GLY A 661 3.84 -4.07 -29.52
CA GLY A 661 4.71 -4.83 -28.61
C GLY A 661 4.14 -4.86 -27.19
N LEU A 662 3.48 -3.79 -26.78
CA LEU A 662 2.82 -3.66 -25.47
C LEU A 662 1.39 -4.21 -25.50
N PHE A 663 0.63 -3.82 -26.53
CA PHE A 663 -0.76 -4.22 -26.74
C PHE A 663 -0.90 -5.07 -27.99
N VAL A 664 -1.80 -6.06 -27.91
CA VAL A 664 -2.23 -6.88 -29.05
C VAL A 664 -3.75 -6.93 -29.09
N VAL A 665 -4.32 -6.87 -30.30
CA VAL A 665 -5.74 -7.18 -30.49
C VAL A 665 -5.87 -8.66 -30.77
N GLU A 666 -6.56 -9.37 -29.90
CA GLU A 666 -6.78 -10.82 -30.01
C GLU A 666 -8.22 -11.14 -29.63
N ASN A 667 -8.93 -11.87 -30.51
CA ASN A 667 -10.32 -12.29 -30.28
C ASN A 667 -11.27 -11.13 -29.94
N GLY A 668 -11.14 -10.00 -30.64
CA GLY A 668 -11.98 -8.82 -30.44
C GLY A 668 -11.76 -8.11 -29.10
N LYS A 669 -10.59 -8.29 -28.48
CA LYS A 669 -10.16 -7.59 -27.26
C LYS A 669 -8.72 -7.13 -27.39
N VAL A 670 -8.43 -5.98 -26.81
CA VAL A 670 -7.05 -5.56 -26.56
C VAL A 670 -6.55 -6.29 -25.33
N LYS A 671 -5.37 -6.87 -25.41
CA LYS A 671 -4.67 -7.51 -24.29
C LYS A 671 -3.26 -6.93 -24.19
N SER A 672 -2.80 -6.73 -22.97
CA SER A 672 -1.40 -6.53 -22.66
C SER A 672 -0.84 -7.79 -21.99
N ASN A 673 0.34 -8.22 -22.41
CA ASN A 673 1.09 -9.25 -21.70
C ASN A 673 2.51 -8.77 -21.44
N VAL A 674 2.62 -7.90 -20.44
CA VAL A 674 3.85 -7.19 -20.11
C VAL A 674 4.46 -7.68 -18.80
N VAL A 675 5.78 -7.75 -18.77
CA VAL A 675 6.55 -7.80 -17.52
C VAL A 675 7.34 -6.50 -17.47
N VAL A 676 7.22 -5.79 -16.35
CA VAL A 676 8.01 -4.60 -16.08
C VAL A 676 9.28 -5.05 -15.36
N VAL A 677 10.43 -4.66 -15.88
CA VAL A 677 11.75 -5.03 -15.37
C VAL A 677 12.57 -3.78 -15.16
N GLU A 678 13.16 -3.56 -14.00
CA GLU A 678 14.18 -2.51 -13.87
C GLU A 678 15.55 -3.09 -14.26
N LYS A 679 16.33 -2.35 -15.06
CA LYS A 679 17.74 -2.64 -15.36
C LYS A 679 18.53 -1.34 -15.30
N ASP A 680 19.59 -1.33 -14.50
CA ASP A 680 20.53 -0.20 -14.39
C ASP A 680 19.88 1.16 -14.04
N GLY A 681 18.77 1.16 -13.29
CA GLY A 681 17.98 2.35 -12.94
C GLY A 681 16.87 2.69 -13.94
N VAL A 682 16.68 1.87 -14.99
CA VAL A 682 15.72 2.14 -16.06
C VAL A 682 14.65 1.06 -16.11
N PHE A 683 13.38 1.46 -16.12
CA PHE A 683 12.28 0.52 -16.32
C PHE A 683 12.17 0.13 -17.78
N LYS A 684 12.32 -1.16 -18.00
CA LYS A 684 12.22 -1.85 -19.27
C LYS A 684 10.95 -2.68 -19.31
N ILE A 685 10.19 -2.54 -20.38
CA ILE A 685 8.92 -3.25 -20.56
C ILE A 685 9.11 -4.27 -21.67
N GLY A 686 9.06 -5.55 -21.29
CA GLY A 686 9.23 -6.66 -22.21
C GLY A 686 7.91 -7.37 -22.53
N LYS A 687 7.77 -7.78 -23.79
CA LYS A 687 6.79 -8.80 -24.20
C LYS A 687 7.44 -10.18 -24.05
N PHE A 688 6.81 -11.08 -23.31
CA PHE A 688 7.29 -12.47 -23.24
C PHE A 688 6.17 -13.44 -23.64
N LYS A 689 6.57 -14.41 -24.47
CA LYS A 689 5.83 -15.37 -25.32
C LYS A 689 4.37 -15.64 -24.90
N ILE A 690 3.42 -15.61 -25.84
CA ILE A 690 2.12 -16.26 -25.66
C ILE A 690 2.29 -17.69 -26.17
N ALA A 691 2.17 -18.69 -25.30
CA ALA A 691 2.13 -20.08 -25.75
C ALA A 691 0.82 -20.29 -26.53
N ASN A 692 0.90 -20.42 -27.86
CA ASN A 692 -0.24 -20.83 -28.67
C ASN A 692 -0.13 -22.33 -28.99
N GLU A 693 -1.19 -23.09 -28.68
CA GLU A 693 -1.31 -24.52 -28.99
C GLU A 693 -1.53 -24.81 -30.49
N SER A 694 -1.68 -23.77 -31.32
CA SER A 694 -1.82 -23.90 -32.77
C SER A 694 -0.45 -23.81 -33.46
N LYS A 695 0.00 -24.96 -33.99
CA LYS A 695 1.08 -25.01 -34.98
C LYS A 695 0.59 -24.34 -36.27
N GLU A 696 0.88 -23.05 -36.42
CA GLU A 696 1.17 -22.34 -37.67
C GLU A 696 1.30 -20.85 -37.30
N GLU A 697 2.49 -20.29 -37.54
CA GLU A 697 3.02 -19.01 -37.06
C GLU A 697 3.58 -19.02 -35.62
N SER A 698 4.83 -19.48 -35.52
CA SER A 698 5.68 -19.29 -34.35
C SER A 698 6.02 -17.81 -34.18
N TYR A 699 5.39 -17.14 -33.21
CA TYR A 699 6.01 -15.96 -32.64
C TYR A 699 7.16 -16.43 -31.74
N ASP A 700 8.36 -16.42 -32.31
CA ASP A 700 9.62 -16.43 -31.57
C ASP A 700 9.59 -15.35 -30.48
N VAL A 701 10.49 -15.45 -29.50
CA VAL A 701 10.74 -14.40 -28.50
C VAL A 701 11.04 -13.08 -29.23
N LEU A 702 10.00 -12.31 -29.54
CA LEU A 702 10.13 -10.95 -30.05
C LEU A 702 10.28 -10.06 -28.82
N GLY A 703 11.50 -10.08 -28.29
CA GLY A 703 11.97 -9.21 -27.23
C GLY A 703 12.01 -7.76 -27.71
N TYR A 704 10.85 -7.13 -27.78
CA TYR A 704 10.81 -5.68 -27.72
C TYR A 704 10.92 -5.31 -26.25
N GLU A 705 12.08 -4.80 -25.89
CA GLU A 705 12.35 -4.19 -24.59
C GLU A 705 12.22 -2.68 -24.80
N PHE A 706 11.09 -2.11 -24.36
CA PHE A 706 10.88 -0.67 -24.43
C PHE A 706 11.44 -0.03 -23.17
N ASP A 707 12.14 1.08 -23.33
CA ASP A 707 12.33 2.00 -22.22
C ASP A 707 10.98 2.63 -21.88
N TYR A 708 10.55 2.55 -20.61
CA TYR A 708 9.28 3.14 -20.20
C TYR A 708 9.24 4.64 -20.52
N ALA A 709 10.35 5.36 -20.34
CA ALA A 709 10.42 6.78 -20.66
C ALA A 709 10.24 7.06 -22.16
N SER A 710 10.55 6.09 -23.02
CA SER A 710 10.37 6.21 -24.47
C SER A 710 8.95 5.91 -24.95
N ILE A 711 8.07 5.38 -24.07
CA ILE A 711 6.68 5.06 -24.41
C ILE A 711 5.66 5.70 -23.47
N SER A 712 6.12 6.42 -22.43
CA SER A 712 5.25 7.04 -21.42
C SER A 712 4.36 8.09 -22.05
N ASN A 713 4.87 8.90 -22.99
CA ASN A 713 4.11 9.92 -23.69
C ASN A 713 2.95 9.32 -24.50
N GLU A 714 3.20 8.23 -25.22
CA GLU A 714 2.17 7.50 -25.97
C GLU A 714 1.15 6.84 -25.03
N LEU A 715 1.60 6.33 -23.88
CA LEU A 715 0.73 5.77 -22.85
C LEU A 715 -0.15 6.86 -22.23
N ASP A 716 0.43 8.01 -21.89
CA ASP A 716 -0.25 9.17 -21.33
C ASP A 716 -1.26 9.76 -22.31
N SER A 717 -0.96 9.76 -23.60
CA SER A 717 -1.91 10.11 -24.67
C SER A 717 -3.14 9.19 -24.66
N ILE A 718 -2.96 7.87 -24.51
CA ILE A 718 -4.10 6.94 -24.38
C ILE A 718 -4.85 7.17 -23.07
N LEU A 719 -4.13 7.47 -22.00
CA LEU A 719 -4.70 7.76 -20.69
C LEU A 719 -5.40 9.13 -20.64
N GLY A 720 -5.19 9.99 -21.64
CA GLY A 720 -5.74 11.35 -21.66
C GLY A 720 -5.10 12.26 -20.61
N ARG A 721 -3.86 11.98 -20.22
CA ARG A 721 -3.05 12.89 -19.39
C ARG A 721 -2.44 13.91 -20.35
N GLU A 722 -2.60 15.20 -20.07
CA GLU A 722 -1.90 16.24 -20.82
C GLU A 722 -0.40 16.00 -20.64
N THR A 723 0.35 15.86 -21.73
CA THR A 723 1.82 15.91 -21.69
C THR A 723 2.18 17.31 -21.20
N ALA A 724 2.68 17.41 -19.97
CA ALA A 724 3.15 18.66 -19.39
C ALA A 724 4.31 19.23 -20.22
#